data_AF-A0A8J4S5F0-F1
#
_entry.id   AF-A0A8J4S5F0-F1
#
_cell.length_a   1.000
_cell.length_b   1.000
_cell.length_c   1.000
_cell.angle_alpha   90.00
_cell.angle_beta   90.00
_cell.angle_gamma   90.00
#
_symmetry.space_group_name_H-M   'P 1'
#
loop_
_entity.id
_entity.type
_entity.pdbx_description
1 polymer ?
#
loop_
_entity_poly.entity_id
_entity_poly.type
_entity_poly.pdbx_seq_one_letter_code
_entity_poly.pdbx_strand_id
1 'polypeptide(L)'
;MASSRAPSDAFKILLATHQLPVVEKELVFDRRSTDAAASRSTAGAAWGKSARKWVAASSSAGREYGDAMPRELRTLVAASLDVFLRVQQQQNQLGAFGIARASREYREALKTCIFALEDRLEQQTGAQDAVKEEEDKFLDLLKVSLAIWHICELLFLRGGVRGGDRSLAYELALWLQEHYASSLLEKVETESSRLKQEKKPEQDQSFWSTIQSLVMAGNGASAWSLLATHSSYKALFARDATSLTGASMKQSFQAVQRLLLTMPGRVENATVGMEMDGMTEWKDWHDACQYLLNSDSYVKSNAGLTKLLEIMVAKEDTLKEHADSWYELMMARLFLEEPKTIAHRFEFLMANCFRAYNNDQTSMGNFDCIILAIMQYDIQAALQDIIALGFSWMATHLADLLQKSNVITTDELLPQGDCTLQERFLLQYAMEIGASSGMWQVAVRYYEYCPKFGVIAIQSALEREPVPTDYKAERLLGYCQGKKRLAGTQRQITSQRGQVYKEQKMYAAALHWMLRGNHLEDVDLLCDVILHECSTTNSLTPLHEAVQFMEAHPEFHLYSLMAYLQQLDRSFDRQQFYEAGSNKQLKERIESLISRNLAEAMLQEATMGGRGATSTQTAPCRQAALPAQESYLISDTSFTPMEE
;
A
#
# COMPACT_ATOMS: atom_id res chain seq x y z
N MET A 1 -17.50 -10.35 -48.09
CA MET A 1 -16.96 -8.97 -48.19
C MET A 1 -16.74 -8.44 -46.79
N ALA A 2 -15.73 -7.60 -46.59
CA ALA A 2 -15.32 -7.12 -45.27
C ALA A 2 -16.30 -6.11 -44.66
N SER A 3 -16.42 -6.14 -43.33
CA SER A 3 -17.01 -5.07 -42.53
C SER A 3 -16.09 -4.84 -41.34
N SER A 4 -15.27 -3.79 -41.41
CA SER A 4 -14.33 -3.41 -40.36
C SER A 4 -15.08 -3.00 -39.09
N ARG A 5 -14.98 -3.80 -38.01
CA ARG A 5 -15.25 -3.28 -36.67
C ARG A 5 -14.15 -2.28 -36.32
N ALA A 6 -14.53 -1.01 -36.16
CA ALA A 6 -13.63 0.01 -35.64
C ALA A 6 -13.17 -0.36 -34.21
N PRO A 7 -11.94 -0.02 -33.80
CA PRO A 7 -11.51 -0.18 -32.41
C PRO A 7 -12.41 0.67 -31.51
N SER A 8 -12.80 0.11 -30.36
CA SER A 8 -13.70 0.78 -29.41
C SER A 8 -13.12 2.13 -28.96
N ASP A 9 -13.97 3.13 -28.76
CA ASP A 9 -13.49 4.50 -28.47
C ASP A 9 -12.75 4.63 -27.13
N ALA A 10 -12.88 3.64 -26.23
CA ALA A 10 -11.96 3.45 -25.11
C ALA A 10 -10.50 3.45 -25.57
N PHE A 11 -10.16 2.77 -26.67
CA PHE A 11 -8.79 2.70 -27.22
C PHE A 11 -8.26 4.04 -27.72
N LYS A 12 -9.15 4.96 -28.12
CA LYS A 12 -8.76 6.32 -28.51
C LYS A 12 -8.60 7.23 -27.30
N ILE A 13 -9.41 7.06 -26.25
CA ILE A 13 -9.18 7.72 -24.95
C ILE A 13 -7.86 7.20 -24.34
N LEU A 14 -7.61 5.89 -24.45
CA LEU A 14 -6.35 5.23 -24.09
C LEU A 14 -5.11 5.84 -24.80
N LEU A 15 -5.23 6.29 -26.05
CA LEU A 15 -4.16 7.08 -26.70
C LEU A 15 -4.18 8.59 -26.39
N ALA A 16 -5.34 9.21 -26.22
CA ALA A 16 -5.47 10.67 -26.18
C ALA A 16 -4.95 11.34 -24.90
N THR A 17 -4.85 10.61 -23.79
CA THR A 17 -4.46 11.18 -22.47
C THR A 17 -3.03 10.85 -22.03
N HIS A 18 -2.28 10.01 -22.76
CA HIS A 18 -0.94 9.52 -22.37
C HIS A 18 -0.82 9.03 -20.89
N GLN A 19 -1.94 8.65 -20.28
CA GLN A 19 -2.10 8.10 -18.92
C GLN A 19 -3.46 7.42 -18.87
N LEU A 20 -3.58 6.32 -18.11
CA LEU A 20 -4.72 5.43 -18.31
C LEU A 20 -5.18 4.59 -17.11
N PRO A 21 -6.37 4.83 -16.52
CA PRO A 21 -7.34 5.90 -16.78
C PRO A 21 -7.63 6.77 -15.54
N VAL A 22 -8.11 7.99 -15.75
CA VAL A 22 -9.04 8.60 -14.78
C VAL A 22 -10.43 8.06 -15.11
N VAL A 23 -10.92 7.08 -14.33
CA VAL A 23 -12.31 6.61 -14.43
C VAL A 23 -13.18 7.42 -13.49
N GLU A 24 -13.56 8.62 -13.90
CA GLU A 24 -14.79 9.23 -13.39
C GLU A 24 -16.00 8.51 -13.99
N LYS A 25 -16.38 7.36 -13.41
CA LYS A 25 -17.76 6.85 -13.31
C LYS A 25 -17.83 5.58 -12.47
N GLU A 26 -18.92 5.50 -11.72
CA GLU A 26 -19.25 4.53 -10.69
C GLU A 26 -18.97 3.06 -11.05
N LEU A 27 -18.49 2.31 -10.06
CA LEU A 27 -18.60 0.85 -10.04
C LEU A 27 -20.08 0.47 -9.93
N VAL A 28 -20.74 0.27 -11.08
CA VAL A 28 -22.11 -0.24 -11.14
C VAL A 28 -22.08 -1.75 -10.87
N PHE A 29 -22.13 -2.11 -9.59
CA PHE A 29 -22.58 -3.42 -9.13
C PHE A 29 -24.11 -3.54 -9.26
N ASP A 30 -24.66 -4.74 -9.04
CA ASP A 30 -26.02 -5.06 -9.47
C ASP A 30 -27.11 -4.28 -8.72
N ARG A 31 -28.06 -3.76 -9.50
CA ARG A 31 -28.57 -2.37 -9.30
C ARG A 31 -29.84 -2.29 -8.45
N ARG A 32 -29.89 -2.97 -7.29
CA ARG A 32 -31.12 -3.06 -6.46
C ARG A 32 -30.97 -2.84 -4.96
N SER A 33 -29.76 -2.88 -4.41
CA SER A 33 -29.51 -2.54 -2.98
C SER A 33 -28.63 -1.29 -2.79
N THR A 34 -27.96 -0.87 -3.86
CA THR A 34 -26.89 0.15 -3.85
C THR A 34 -27.40 1.58 -3.71
N ASP A 35 -28.54 1.93 -4.32
CA ASP A 35 -28.95 3.32 -4.50
C ASP A 35 -29.20 4.04 -3.17
N ALA A 36 -29.66 3.32 -2.14
CA ALA A 36 -29.87 3.87 -0.81
C ALA A 36 -28.58 4.05 0.02
N ALA A 37 -27.47 3.40 -0.35
CA ALA A 37 -26.16 3.59 0.28
C ALA A 37 -25.35 4.63 -0.50
N ALA A 38 -25.26 4.49 -1.83
CA ALA A 38 -24.57 5.40 -2.73
C ALA A 38 -25.13 6.83 -2.69
N SER A 39 -26.44 7.02 -2.49
CA SER A 39 -27.03 8.37 -2.31
C SER A 39 -26.73 9.02 -0.94
N ARG A 40 -26.16 8.26 0.00
CA ARG A 40 -25.74 8.74 1.34
C ARG A 40 -24.21 8.82 1.50
N SER A 41 -23.44 8.15 0.65
CA SER A 41 -21.99 8.23 0.66
C SER A 41 -21.52 9.61 0.18
N THR A 42 -21.10 10.45 1.12
CA THR A 42 -20.38 11.70 0.81
C THR A 42 -18.87 11.52 0.95
N ALA A 43 -18.37 10.28 1.06
CA ALA A 43 -16.96 9.97 1.31
C ALA A 43 -16.05 10.57 0.23
N GLY A 44 -16.39 10.35 -1.04
CA GLY A 44 -15.69 10.94 -2.19
C GLY A 44 -15.91 12.45 -2.38
N ALA A 45 -16.79 13.08 -1.59
CA ALA A 45 -16.95 14.53 -1.55
C ALA A 45 -16.19 15.17 -0.36
N ALA A 46 -16.08 14.47 0.78
CA ALA A 46 -15.36 14.94 1.96
C ALA A 46 -13.84 14.84 1.81
N TRP A 47 -13.33 13.75 1.24
CA TRP A 47 -11.91 13.57 0.91
C TRP A 47 -11.58 14.01 -0.52
N GLY A 48 -12.60 14.07 -1.38
CA GLY A 48 -12.56 14.72 -2.69
C GLY A 48 -11.74 13.97 -3.75
N LYS A 49 -11.92 14.38 -5.01
CA LYS A 49 -11.09 13.97 -6.17
C LYS A 49 -9.62 14.43 -6.10
N SER A 50 -9.22 14.95 -4.94
CA SER A 50 -7.94 15.59 -4.66
C SER A 50 -7.24 15.01 -3.43
N ALA A 51 -7.79 13.95 -2.81
CA ALA A 51 -7.01 13.03 -1.98
C ALA A 51 -5.78 12.62 -2.81
N ARG A 52 -4.58 12.99 -2.33
CA ARG A 52 -3.43 13.23 -3.19
C ARG A 52 -3.14 12.04 -4.10
N LYS A 53 -3.29 12.22 -5.43
CA LYS A 53 -2.34 11.57 -6.37
C LYS A 53 -0.96 11.94 -5.83
N TRP A 54 -0.07 10.96 -5.67
CA TRP A 54 1.17 10.92 -4.85
C TRP A 54 2.22 12.01 -5.17
N VAL A 55 1.80 13.25 -5.09
CA VAL A 55 2.39 14.49 -5.60
C VAL A 55 2.57 15.42 -4.41
N ALA A 56 3.78 15.94 -4.27
CA ALA A 56 4.27 16.59 -3.06
C ALA A 56 3.81 18.05 -2.94
N ALA A 57 4.30 18.72 -1.89
CA ALA A 57 4.01 20.11 -1.58
C ALA A 57 4.35 21.05 -2.74
N SER A 58 3.47 22.02 -2.98
CA SER A 58 3.69 23.07 -3.97
C SER A 58 4.90 23.94 -3.59
N SER A 59 5.95 23.93 -4.41
CA SER A 59 6.83 25.09 -4.53
C SER A 59 7.30 25.29 -5.98
N SER A 60 7.47 26.55 -6.36
CA SER A 60 7.47 26.98 -7.75
C SER A 60 8.85 27.45 -8.24
N ALA A 61 9.57 26.63 -9.00
CA ALA A 61 10.53 27.08 -10.02
C ALA A 61 11.08 25.90 -10.83
N GLY A 62 10.97 25.93 -12.16
CA GLY A 62 11.57 24.92 -13.04
C GLY A 62 10.80 23.59 -13.10
N ARG A 63 10.78 22.96 -14.28
CA ARG A 63 10.29 21.59 -14.43
C ARG A 63 11.44 20.61 -14.19
N GLU A 64 11.55 20.12 -12.97
CA GLU A 64 12.22 18.84 -12.71
C GLU A 64 11.17 17.72 -12.62
N TYR A 65 11.55 16.52 -13.02
CA TYR A 65 10.60 15.45 -13.35
C TYR A 65 10.04 14.77 -12.09
N GLY A 66 8.79 15.06 -11.76
CA GLY A 66 7.96 14.26 -10.85
C GLY A 66 8.26 14.48 -9.37
N ASP A 67 7.29 15.06 -8.67
CA ASP A 67 7.35 15.28 -7.23
C ASP A 67 7.73 14.00 -6.46
N ALA A 68 8.72 14.13 -5.58
CA ALA A 68 9.25 13.02 -4.83
C ALA A 68 8.23 12.55 -3.78
N MET A 69 7.71 11.32 -3.93
CA MET A 69 6.88 10.69 -2.90
C MET A 69 7.60 10.72 -1.55
N PRO A 70 6.93 11.18 -0.45
CA PRO A 70 7.50 11.22 0.89
C PRO A 70 8.17 9.92 1.34
N ARG A 71 9.24 10.04 2.15
CA ARG A 71 10.09 8.91 2.57
C ARG A 71 9.32 7.85 3.35
N GLU A 72 8.36 8.27 4.16
CA GLU A 72 7.48 7.43 4.97
C GLU A 72 6.60 6.58 4.05
N LEU A 73 6.03 7.20 3.01
CA LEU A 73 5.23 6.53 1.98
C LEU A 73 6.08 5.61 1.10
N ARG A 74 7.32 5.98 0.73
CA ARG A 74 8.27 5.06 0.07
C ARG A 74 8.53 3.82 0.92
N THR A 75 8.64 3.99 2.24
CA THR A 75 8.86 2.89 3.20
C THR A 75 7.61 2.00 3.31
N LEU A 76 6.41 2.59 3.40
CA LEU A 76 5.13 1.87 3.35
C LEU A 76 5.00 1.04 2.07
N VAL A 77 5.23 1.67 0.92
CA VAL A 77 5.11 1.04 -0.41
C VAL A 77 6.10 -0.11 -0.58
N ALA A 78 7.35 0.03 -0.11
CA ALA A 78 8.36 -1.03 -0.14
C ALA A 78 7.97 -2.22 0.76
N ALA A 79 7.62 -1.96 2.03
CA ALA A 79 7.18 -3.02 2.95
C ALA A 79 5.91 -3.73 2.44
N SER A 80 4.99 -2.98 1.84
CA SER A 80 3.76 -3.53 1.25
C SER A 80 4.02 -4.38 0.01
N LEU A 81 5.02 -4.02 -0.81
CA LEU A 81 5.46 -4.84 -1.94
C LEU A 81 6.03 -6.18 -1.45
N ASP A 82 6.87 -6.18 -0.41
CA ASP A 82 7.44 -7.42 0.13
C ASP A 82 6.37 -8.38 0.67
N VAL A 83 5.35 -7.85 1.36
CA VAL A 83 4.18 -8.65 1.79
C VAL A 83 3.40 -9.16 0.56
N PHE A 84 3.12 -8.28 -0.41
CA PHE A 84 2.39 -8.62 -1.62
C PHE A 84 3.06 -9.74 -2.42
N LEU A 85 4.36 -9.65 -2.68
CA LEU A 85 5.12 -10.64 -3.45
C LEU A 85 5.11 -12.01 -2.75
N ARG A 86 5.29 -12.06 -1.42
CA ARG A 86 5.14 -13.31 -0.63
C ARG A 86 3.73 -13.88 -0.78
N VAL A 87 2.71 -13.03 -0.69
CA VAL A 87 1.29 -13.43 -0.78
C VAL A 87 0.94 -13.99 -2.16
N GLN A 88 1.45 -13.43 -3.26
CA GLN A 88 1.21 -13.99 -4.59
C GLN A 88 1.99 -15.29 -4.83
N GLN A 89 3.23 -15.41 -4.34
CA GLN A 89 4.01 -16.66 -4.46
C GLN A 89 3.36 -17.85 -3.75
N GLN A 90 2.61 -17.61 -2.66
CA GLN A 90 2.01 -18.64 -1.82
C GLN A 90 0.52 -18.91 -2.11
N GLN A 91 -0.02 -18.42 -3.24
CA GLN A 91 -1.46 -18.39 -3.52
C GLN A 91 -2.22 -19.72 -3.30
N ASN A 92 -1.61 -20.87 -3.63
CA ASN A 92 -2.23 -22.20 -3.47
C ASN A 92 -2.01 -22.85 -2.08
N GLN A 93 -1.32 -22.19 -1.16
CA GLN A 93 -0.97 -22.70 0.19
C GLN A 93 -1.36 -21.74 1.33
N LEU A 94 -1.92 -20.57 0.99
CA LEU A 94 -2.31 -19.52 1.93
C LEU A 94 -3.58 -19.89 2.70
N GLY A 95 -3.42 -20.69 3.75
CA GLY A 95 -4.45 -20.87 4.77
C GLY A 95 -4.74 -19.58 5.53
N ALA A 96 -5.89 -19.53 6.23
CA ALA A 96 -6.37 -18.33 6.90
C ALA A 96 -5.37 -17.69 7.90
N PHE A 97 -4.50 -18.48 8.53
CA PHE A 97 -3.40 -17.97 9.36
C PHE A 97 -2.40 -17.11 8.58
N GLY A 98 -2.06 -17.51 7.34
CA GLY A 98 -1.16 -16.73 6.48
C GLY A 98 -1.81 -15.43 6.01
N ILE A 99 -3.13 -15.44 5.76
CA ILE A 99 -3.89 -14.23 5.40
C ILE A 99 -3.95 -13.27 6.58
N ALA A 100 -4.30 -13.75 7.77
CA ALA A 100 -4.30 -12.93 8.99
C ALA A 100 -2.91 -12.36 9.31
N ARG A 101 -1.85 -13.15 9.09
CA ARG A 101 -0.46 -12.67 9.21
C ARG A 101 -0.14 -11.57 8.20
N ALA A 102 -0.48 -11.76 6.92
CA ALA A 102 -0.24 -10.75 5.89
C ALA A 102 -1.02 -9.45 6.17
N SER A 103 -2.28 -9.56 6.60
CA SER A 103 -3.08 -8.42 7.05
C SER A 103 -2.38 -7.64 8.16
N ARG A 104 -1.88 -8.34 9.18
CA ARG A 104 -1.14 -7.72 10.27
C ARG A 104 0.13 -7.04 9.78
N GLU A 105 0.90 -7.68 8.89
CA GLU A 105 2.12 -7.11 8.32
C GLU A 105 1.83 -5.80 7.53
N TYR A 106 0.74 -5.73 6.75
CA TYR A 106 0.28 -4.48 6.14
C TYR A 106 -0.15 -3.42 7.16
N ARG A 107 -0.91 -3.83 8.20
CA ARG A 107 -1.37 -2.91 9.24
C ARG A 107 -0.21 -2.30 10.03
N GLU A 108 0.78 -3.09 10.43
CA GLU A 108 1.95 -2.57 11.15
C GLU A 108 2.83 -1.67 10.26
N ALA A 109 2.92 -1.95 8.95
CA ALA A 109 3.57 -1.05 7.99
C ALA A 109 2.85 0.30 7.88
N LEU A 110 1.51 0.30 7.84
CA LEU A 110 0.70 1.53 7.86
C LEU A 110 0.86 2.29 9.18
N LYS A 111 0.86 1.61 10.34
CA LYS A 111 1.15 2.23 11.65
C LYS A 111 2.51 2.90 11.68
N THR A 112 3.54 2.21 11.18
CA THR A 112 4.91 2.76 11.13
C THR A 112 4.99 3.99 10.23
N CYS A 113 4.24 4.00 9.11
CA CYS A 113 4.12 5.18 8.26
C CYS A 113 3.42 6.35 8.96
N ILE A 114 2.33 6.08 9.69
CA ILE A 114 1.58 7.09 10.46
C ILE A 114 2.48 7.71 11.53
N PHE A 115 3.12 6.90 12.38
CA PHE A 115 4.01 7.41 13.44
C PHE A 115 5.20 8.21 12.89
N ALA A 116 5.78 7.79 11.76
CA ALA A 116 6.87 8.54 11.12
C ALA A 116 6.41 9.89 10.54
N LEU A 117 5.16 9.98 10.06
CA LEU A 117 4.57 11.24 9.62
C LEU A 117 4.23 12.16 10.81
N GLU A 118 3.71 11.61 11.91
CA GLU A 118 3.44 12.34 13.15
C GLU A 118 4.71 12.98 13.73
N ASP A 119 5.76 12.18 13.94
CA ASP A 119 7.06 12.67 14.44
C ASP A 119 7.64 13.78 13.54
N ARG A 120 7.54 13.63 12.22
CA ARG A 120 7.95 14.68 11.27
C ARG A 120 7.11 15.95 11.39
N LEU A 121 5.79 15.85 11.55
CA LEU A 121 4.89 17.00 11.64
C LEU A 121 5.03 17.75 12.97
N GLU A 122 5.32 17.04 14.07
CA GLU A 122 5.65 17.64 15.37
C GLU A 122 6.97 18.43 15.31
N GLN A 123 7.97 17.90 14.60
CA GLN A 123 9.27 18.57 14.42
C GLN A 123 9.22 19.80 13.50
N GLN A 124 8.19 19.95 12.65
CA GLN A 124 8.06 21.08 11.72
C GLN A 124 7.44 22.33 12.38
N THR A 125 8.24 23.06 13.17
CA THR A 125 7.81 24.26 13.90
C THR A 125 7.67 25.54 13.04
N GLY A 126 7.67 25.45 11.71
CA GLY A 126 7.74 26.62 10.82
C GLY A 126 7.22 26.42 9.38
N ALA A 127 6.39 25.40 9.13
CA ALA A 127 5.71 25.22 7.85
C ALA A 127 4.66 26.32 7.60
N GLN A 128 4.32 26.57 6.33
CA GLN A 128 3.19 27.42 5.99
C GLN A 128 1.87 26.75 6.43
N ASP A 129 0.97 27.49 7.08
CA ASP A 129 -0.26 26.95 7.69
C ASP A 129 -1.08 26.07 6.71
N ALA A 130 -1.18 26.48 5.44
CA ALA A 130 -1.91 25.74 4.40
C ALA A 130 -1.27 24.38 4.06
N VAL A 131 0.07 24.30 4.01
CA VAL A 131 0.78 23.03 3.73
C VAL A 131 0.58 22.07 4.90
N LYS A 132 0.65 22.59 6.13
CA LYS A 132 0.41 21.81 7.35
C LYS A 132 -1.03 21.28 7.39
N GLU A 133 -2.03 22.11 7.11
CA GLU A 133 -3.43 21.69 7.06
C GLU A 133 -3.69 20.57 6.03
N GLU A 134 -2.98 20.57 4.88
CA GLU A 134 -3.05 19.49 3.90
C GLU A 134 -2.28 18.22 4.31
N GLU A 135 -1.24 18.32 5.14
CA GLU A 135 -0.55 17.14 5.69
C GLU A 135 -1.33 16.52 6.85
N ASP A 136 -1.92 17.34 7.73
CA ASP A 136 -2.79 16.90 8.82
C ASP A 136 -4.02 16.14 8.28
N LYS A 137 -4.69 16.67 7.24
CA LYS A 137 -5.77 15.95 6.53
C LYS A 137 -5.31 14.62 5.93
N PHE A 138 -4.10 14.55 5.41
CA PHE A 138 -3.58 13.31 4.85
C PHE A 138 -3.25 12.29 5.95
N LEU A 139 -2.72 12.75 7.10
CA LEU A 139 -2.52 11.93 8.29
C LEU A 139 -3.86 11.36 8.81
N ASP A 140 -4.92 12.18 8.87
CA ASP A 140 -6.26 11.72 9.25
C ASP A 140 -6.81 10.67 8.28
N LEU A 141 -6.60 10.83 6.97
CA LEU A 141 -6.97 9.81 5.97
C LEU A 141 -6.23 8.48 6.20
N LEU A 142 -4.95 8.53 6.59
CA LEU A 142 -4.19 7.32 6.94
C LEU A 142 -4.68 6.68 8.25
N LYS A 143 -5.06 7.47 9.26
CA LYS A 143 -5.66 6.97 10.52
C LYS A 143 -7.03 6.33 10.29
N VAL A 144 -7.89 6.96 9.50
CA VAL A 144 -9.17 6.39 9.03
C VAL A 144 -8.94 5.09 8.27
N SER A 145 -7.94 5.06 7.38
CA SER A 145 -7.54 3.85 6.66
C SER A 145 -7.05 2.75 7.62
N LEU A 146 -6.25 3.08 8.63
CA LEU A 146 -5.77 2.14 9.63
C LEU A 146 -6.93 1.51 10.42
N ALA A 147 -7.91 2.32 10.82
CA ALA A 147 -9.10 1.86 11.52
C ALA A 147 -9.92 0.89 10.65
N ILE A 148 -10.17 1.26 9.38
CA ILE A 148 -10.86 0.43 8.37
C ILE A 148 -10.11 -0.90 8.14
N TRP A 149 -8.79 -0.87 8.00
CA TRP A 149 -7.99 -2.09 7.84
C TRP A 149 -8.15 -3.00 9.06
N HIS A 150 -8.04 -2.45 10.26
CA HIS A 150 -8.11 -3.23 11.50
C HIS A 150 -9.50 -3.87 11.69
N ILE A 151 -10.61 -3.17 11.43
CA ILE A 151 -11.95 -3.77 11.54
C ILE A 151 -12.16 -4.87 10.48
N CYS A 152 -11.68 -4.69 9.25
CA CYS A 152 -11.72 -5.72 8.21
C CYS A 152 -10.87 -6.94 8.58
N GLU A 153 -9.72 -6.75 9.23
CA GLU A 153 -8.93 -7.86 9.77
C GLU A 153 -9.72 -8.68 10.79
N LEU A 154 -10.34 -8.01 11.77
CA LEU A 154 -11.12 -8.64 12.83
C LEU A 154 -12.32 -9.45 12.29
N LEU A 155 -13.06 -8.90 11.32
CA LEU A 155 -14.32 -9.50 10.84
C LEU A 155 -14.18 -10.44 9.64
N PHE A 156 -13.16 -10.27 8.78
CA PHE A 156 -13.08 -10.95 7.48
C PHE A 156 -11.78 -11.73 7.23
N LEU A 157 -10.66 -11.33 7.82
CA LEU A 157 -9.33 -11.91 7.50
C LEU A 157 -8.79 -12.85 8.58
N ARG A 158 -9.33 -12.78 9.80
CA ARG A 158 -9.11 -13.79 10.84
C ARG A 158 -9.81 -15.10 10.48
N GLY A 159 -9.05 -16.19 10.53
CA GLY A 159 -9.60 -17.53 10.33
C GLY A 159 -10.44 -17.98 11.51
N GLY A 160 -11.75 -18.15 11.31
CA GLY A 160 -12.68 -18.65 12.31
C GLY A 160 -14.09 -18.87 11.76
N VAL A 161 -14.91 -19.62 12.49
CA VAL A 161 -16.35 -19.74 12.18
C VAL A 161 -17.07 -18.51 12.72
N ARG A 162 -17.91 -17.86 11.89
CA ARG A 162 -18.63 -16.61 12.22
C ARG A 162 -19.35 -16.72 13.58
N GLY A 163 -19.00 -15.82 14.51
CA GLY A 163 -19.55 -15.75 15.88
C GLY A 163 -19.23 -16.93 16.79
N GLY A 164 -18.31 -17.83 16.39
CA GLY A 164 -17.64 -18.76 17.31
C GLY A 164 -16.51 -18.10 18.11
N ASP A 165 -16.00 -16.96 17.64
CA ASP A 165 -14.98 -16.18 18.32
C ASP A 165 -15.58 -15.40 19.49
N ARG A 166 -15.22 -15.85 20.70
CA ARG A 166 -15.70 -15.31 21.98
C ARG A 166 -14.97 -14.04 22.39
N SER A 167 -13.78 -13.81 21.82
CA SER A 167 -12.92 -12.64 22.06
C SER A 167 -13.34 -11.43 21.24
N LEU A 168 -14.01 -11.64 20.09
CA LEU A 168 -14.32 -10.59 19.12
C LEU A 168 -15.03 -9.37 19.74
N ALA A 169 -15.94 -9.56 20.70
CA ALA A 169 -16.57 -8.44 21.41
C ALA A 169 -15.55 -7.52 22.10
N TYR A 170 -14.61 -8.10 22.86
CA TYR A 170 -13.55 -7.37 23.55
C TYR A 170 -12.53 -6.79 22.56
N GLU A 171 -12.24 -7.48 21.47
CA GLU A 171 -11.33 -6.96 20.43
C GLU A 171 -11.92 -5.77 19.67
N LEU A 172 -13.24 -5.78 19.42
CA LEU A 172 -13.96 -4.61 18.89
C LEU A 172 -13.97 -3.45 19.89
N ALA A 173 -14.02 -3.74 21.20
CA ALA A 173 -13.90 -2.72 22.24
C ALA A 173 -12.50 -2.10 22.26
N LEU A 174 -11.44 -2.92 22.17
CA LEU A 174 -10.05 -2.48 22.03
C LEU A 174 -9.82 -1.71 20.71
N TRP A 175 -10.53 -2.07 19.64
CA TRP A 175 -10.52 -1.32 18.39
C TRP A 175 -11.16 0.08 18.56
N LEU A 176 -12.28 0.20 19.27
CA LEU A 176 -12.84 1.51 19.63
C LEU A 176 -11.89 2.34 20.51
N GLN A 177 -11.17 1.70 21.44
CA GLN A 177 -10.12 2.37 22.22
C GLN A 177 -9.02 2.96 21.34
N GLU A 178 -8.52 2.17 20.39
CA GLU A 178 -7.41 2.57 19.52
C GLU A 178 -7.83 3.66 18.52
N HIS A 179 -9.00 3.53 17.87
CA HIS A 179 -9.36 4.36 16.70
C HIS A 179 -10.35 5.50 16.97
N TYR A 180 -11.14 5.42 18.05
CA TYR A 180 -12.09 6.49 18.42
C TYR A 180 -11.73 7.15 19.75
N ALA A 181 -11.47 6.37 20.79
CA ALA A 181 -11.37 6.87 22.15
C ALA A 181 -9.94 7.18 22.62
N SER A 182 -8.90 7.08 21.78
CA SER A 182 -7.50 7.28 22.20
C SER A 182 -7.28 8.60 22.97
N SER A 183 -7.75 9.72 22.41
CA SER A 183 -7.65 11.05 23.05
C SER A 183 -8.56 11.22 24.28
N LEU A 184 -9.61 10.41 24.41
CA LEU A 184 -10.45 10.36 25.62
C LEU A 184 -9.71 9.62 26.73
N LEU A 185 -9.09 8.47 26.41
CA LEU A 185 -8.34 7.65 27.36
C LEU A 185 -7.12 8.38 27.91
N GLU A 186 -6.41 9.14 27.07
CA GLU A 186 -5.30 10.01 27.51
C GLU A 186 -5.75 11.05 28.53
N LYS A 187 -6.88 11.75 28.27
CA LYS A 187 -7.49 12.70 29.22
C LYS A 187 -7.89 12.03 30.52
N VAL A 188 -8.53 10.87 30.44
CA VAL A 188 -8.99 10.10 31.62
C VAL A 188 -7.81 9.60 32.47
N GLU A 189 -6.70 9.12 31.86
CA GLU A 189 -5.52 8.70 32.64
C GLU A 189 -4.73 9.91 33.19
N THR A 190 -4.74 11.06 32.49
CA THR A 190 -4.19 12.33 32.98
C THR A 190 -4.94 12.82 34.22
N GLU A 191 -6.28 12.84 34.18
CA GLU A 191 -7.12 13.21 35.32
C GLU A 191 -7.00 12.20 36.48
N SER A 192 -6.97 10.90 36.17
CA SER A 192 -6.64 9.83 37.13
C SER A 192 -5.30 10.10 37.83
N SER A 193 -4.27 10.51 37.09
CA SER A 193 -2.95 10.83 37.62
C SER A 193 -2.91 12.12 38.43
N ARG A 194 -3.73 13.12 38.10
CA ARG A 194 -3.95 14.33 38.91
C ARG A 194 -4.62 13.98 40.24
N LEU A 195 -5.78 13.31 40.18
CA LEU A 195 -6.61 12.97 41.34
C LEU A 195 -5.87 12.10 42.36
N LYS A 196 -5.03 11.15 41.91
CA LYS A 196 -4.22 10.29 42.80
C LYS A 196 -3.29 11.08 43.75
N GLN A 197 -2.94 12.33 43.41
CA GLN A 197 -2.08 13.20 44.22
C GLN A 197 -2.85 13.92 45.34
N GLU A 198 -4.18 13.92 45.30
CA GLU A 198 -5.01 14.63 46.27
C GLU A 198 -5.18 13.89 47.60
N LYS A 199 -5.43 14.65 48.66
CA LYS A 199 -5.60 14.09 50.02
C LYS A 199 -6.98 13.45 50.24
N LYS A 200 -8.00 13.95 49.54
CA LYS A 200 -9.39 13.50 49.59
C LYS A 200 -10.01 13.60 48.18
N PRO A 201 -9.52 12.79 47.23
CA PRO A 201 -9.92 12.91 45.83
C PRO A 201 -11.43 12.67 45.65
N GLU A 202 -12.09 11.92 46.54
CA GLU A 202 -13.54 11.71 46.53
C GLU A 202 -14.40 12.97 46.72
N GLN A 203 -13.78 14.14 46.95
CA GLN A 203 -14.44 15.44 47.03
C GLN A 203 -14.37 16.24 45.72
N ASP A 204 -13.52 15.85 44.76
CA ASP A 204 -13.53 16.41 43.40
C ASP A 204 -14.74 15.86 42.63
N GLN A 205 -15.37 16.71 41.84
CA GLN A 205 -16.49 16.36 40.96
C GLN A 205 -16.06 15.35 39.89
N SER A 206 -14.81 15.40 39.42
CA SER A 206 -14.32 14.48 38.38
C SER A 206 -13.90 13.10 38.90
N PHE A 207 -13.83 12.89 40.23
CA PHE A 207 -13.32 11.63 40.79
C PHE A 207 -14.16 10.41 40.41
N TRP A 208 -15.46 10.46 40.68
CA TRP A 208 -16.35 9.36 40.36
C TRP A 208 -16.48 9.18 38.84
N SER A 209 -16.58 10.27 38.08
CA SER A 209 -16.70 10.18 36.63
C SER A 209 -15.46 9.57 35.99
N THR A 210 -14.25 9.90 36.47
CA THR A 210 -12.99 9.30 36.00
C THR A 210 -12.94 7.80 36.26
N ILE A 211 -13.33 7.34 37.46
CA ILE A 211 -13.40 5.90 37.79
C ILE A 211 -14.43 5.19 36.89
N GLN A 212 -15.58 5.82 36.64
CA GLN A 212 -16.66 5.28 35.84
C GLN A 212 -16.27 5.17 34.35
N SER A 213 -15.63 6.21 33.79
CA SER A 213 -15.07 6.18 32.44
C SER A 213 -13.95 5.15 32.28
N LEU A 214 -13.10 4.95 33.30
CA LEU A 214 -12.09 3.88 33.30
C LEU A 214 -12.72 2.47 33.25
N VAL A 215 -13.84 2.24 33.93
CA VAL A 215 -14.57 0.95 33.86
C VAL A 215 -15.29 0.78 32.53
N MET A 216 -15.91 1.83 31.98
CA MET A 216 -16.52 1.81 30.65
C MET A 216 -15.48 1.57 29.54
N ALA A 217 -14.24 2.01 29.76
CA ALA A 217 -13.07 1.68 28.96
C ALA A 217 -12.39 0.34 29.33
N GLY A 218 -13.05 -0.57 30.05
CA GLY A 218 -12.50 -1.90 30.38
C GLY A 218 -11.26 -1.90 31.28
N ASN A 219 -10.85 -0.76 31.83
CA ASN A 219 -9.63 -0.60 32.63
C ASN A 219 -9.92 -0.61 34.13
N GLY A 220 -10.49 -1.72 34.61
CA GLY A 220 -10.77 -1.95 36.03
C GLY A 220 -9.52 -1.85 36.93
N ALA A 221 -8.32 -2.12 36.41
CA ALA A 221 -7.07 -1.97 37.13
C ALA A 221 -6.72 -0.50 37.43
N SER A 222 -6.78 0.41 36.44
CA SER A 222 -6.63 1.85 36.70
C SER A 222 -7.78 2.39 37.55
N ALA A 223 -9.02 1.92 37.33
CA ALA A 223 -10.18 2.31 38.13
C ALA A 223 -9.99 1.97 39.63
N TRP A 224 -9.50 0.76 39.93
CA TRP A 224 -9.13 0.37 41.29
C TRP A 224 -7.93 1.17 41.82
N SER A 225 -6.90 1.42 41.00
CA SER A 225 -5.74 2.24 41.39
C SER A 225 -6.16 3.63 41.87
N LEU A 226 -7.13 4.26 41.20
CA LEU A 226 -7.72 5.52 41.63
C LEU A 226 -8.64 5.34 42.84
N LEU A 227 -9.56 4.38 42.83
CA LEU A 227 -10.49 4.14 43.95
C LEU A 227 -9.79 3.81 45.28
N ALA A 228 -8.66 3.11 45.24
CA ALA A 228 -7.83 2.82 46.41
C ALA A 228 -7.22 4.07 47.07
N THR A 229 -7.30 5.24 46.42
CA THR A 229 -6.88 6.52 47.02
C THR A 229 -7.96 7.19 47.88
N HIS A 230 -9.21 6.70 47.85
CA HIS A 230 -10.35 7.21 48.59
C HIS A 230 -10.08 7.27 50.11
N SER A 231 -10.40 8.39 50.76
CA SER A 231 -10.00 8.63 52.15
C SER A 231 -10.54 7.59 53.15
N SER A 232 -11.80 7.16 52.99
CA SER A 232 -12.38 6.08 53.80
C SER A 232 -11.62 4.75 53.70
N TYR A 233 -11.10 4.38 52.52
CA TYR A 233 -10.30 3.17 52.36
C TYR A 233 -8.92 3.32 53.00
N LYS A 234 -8.22 4.44 52.74
CA LYS A 234 -6.93 4.76 53.40
C LYS A 234 -7.04 4.73 54.93
N ALA A 235 -8.14 5.21 55.51
CA ALA A 235 -8.37 5.22 56.94
C ALA A 235 -8.44 3.82 57.59
N LEU A 236 -8.77 2.77 56.83
CA LEU A 236 -8.82 1.38 57.30
C LEU A 236 -7.42 0.76 57.53
N PHE A 237 -6.37 1.38 57.00
CA PHE A 237 -4.97 0.94 57.19
C PHE A 237 -4.19 1.86 58.14
N ALA A 238 -4.67 3.08 58.39
CA ALA A 238 -4.06 4.04 59.29
C ALA A 238 -4.47 3.86 60.77
N ARG A 239 -5.39 2.94 61.07
CA ARG A 239 -5.86 2.60 62.42
C ARG A 239 -6.05 1.09 62.52
N ASP A 240 -5.87 0.55 63.72
CA ASP A 240 -6.30 -0.81 64.08
C ASP A 240 -7.83 -0.90 63.97
N ALA A 241 -8.30 -1.29 62.78
CA ALA A 241 -9.72 -1.32 62.39
C ALA A 241 -10.49 -2.46 63.10
N THR A 242 -10.66 -2.27 64.41
CA THR A 242 -11.30 -3.19 65.36
C THR A 242 -12.79 -2.94 65.53
N SER A 243 -13.36 -1.91 64.87
CA SER A 243 -14.81 -1.72 64.83
C SER A 243 -15.46 -2.61 63.77
N LEU A 244 -16.65 -3.15 64.11
CA LEU A 244 -17.51 -3.91 63.19
C LEU A 244 -17.77 -3.14 61.88
N THR A 245 -17.93 -1.81 61.96
CA THR A 245 -18.14 -0.92 60.79
C THR A 245 -16.91 -0.81 59.89
N GLY A 246 -15.70 -0.81 60.46
CA GLY A 246 -14.45 -0.80 59.69
C GLY A 246 -14.22 -2.14 58.99
N ALA A 247 -14.53 -3.25 59.67
CA ALA A 247 -14.45 -4.58 59.09
C ALA A 247 -15.41 -4.76 57.90
N SER A 248 -16.68 -4.34 58.02
CA SER A 248 -17.64 -4.41 56.91
C SER A 248 -17.21 -3.51 55.73
N MET A 249 -16.82 -2.26 56.00
CA MET A 249 -16.33 -1.34 54.96
C MET A 249 -15.12 -1.91 54.21
N LYS A 250 -14.18 -2.53 54.92
CA LYS A 250 -13.02 -3.21 54.32
C LYS A 250 -13.45 -4.36 53.41
N GLN A 251 -14.42 -5.16 53.82
CA GLN A 251 -14.97 -6.26 53.01
C GLN A 251 -15.63 -5.73 51.72
N SER A 252 -16.42 -4.65 51.80
CA SER A 252 -17.04 -4.01 50.64
C SER A 252 -16.00 -3.51 49.63
N PHE A 253 -14.99 -2.76 50.08
CA PHE A 253 -13.89 -2.32 49.20
C PHE A 253 -13.09 -3.50 48.62
N GLN A 254 -12.84 -4.56 49.39
CA GLN A 254 -12.16 -5.76 48.90
C GLN A 254 -13.01 -6.59 47.93
N ALA A 255 -14.34 -6.49 47.98
CA ALA A 255 -15.25 -7.09 47.00
C ALA A 255 -15.21 -6.30 45.69
N VAL A 256 -15.37 -4.97 45.75
CA VAL A 256 -15.24 -4.08 44.59
C VAL A 256 -13.85 -4.21 43.94
N GLN A 257 -12.77 -4.27 44.73
CA GLN A 257 -11.42 -4.54 44.23
C GLN A 257 -11.34 -5.81 43.41
N ARG A 258 -11.89 -6.92 43.92
CA ARG A 258 -11.87 -8.21 43.21
C ARG A 258 -12.61 -8.10 41.89
N LEU A 259 -13.84 -7.58 41.89
CA LEU A 259 -14.64 -7.41 40.68
C LEU A 259 -13.97 -6.50 39.62
N LEU A 260 -13.30 -5.42 40.04
CA LEU A 260 -12.55 -4.55 39.13
C LEU A 260 -11.30 -5.21 38.55
N LEU A 261 -10.60 -6.05 39.32
CA LEU A 261 -9.38 -6.73 38.86
C LEU A 261 -9.68 -8.01 38.05
N THR A 262 -10.81 -8.68 38.28
CA THR A 262 -11.27 -9.84 37.51
C THR A 262 -12.31 -9.45 36.45
N MET A 263 -12.25 -8.22 35.94
CA MET A 263 -13.16 -7.76 34.89
C MET A 263 -12.91 -8.58 33.60
N PRO A 264 -13.95 -9.15 32.96
CA PRO A 264 -13.80 -9.94 31.74
C PRO A 264 -13.17 -9.15 30.57
N GLY A 265 -12.49 -9.87 29.68
CA GLY A 265 -11.97 -9.32 28.41
C GLY A 265 -10.52 -8.84 28.40
N ARG A 266 -9.79 -8.86 29.53
CA ARG A 266 -8.37 -8.49 29.57
C ARG A 266 -7.45 -9.66 29.17
N VAL A 267 -6.59 -9.44 28.17
CA VAL A 267 -5.68 -10.47 27.59
C VAL A 267 -4.76 -11.12 28.64
N GLU A 268 -4.37 -10.40 29.70
CA GLU A 268 -3.55 -10.94 30.78
C GLU A 268 -4.20 -12.14 31.51
N ASN A 269 -5.52 -12.16 31.62
CA ASN A 269 -6.25 -13.25 32.30
C ASN A 269 -6.25 -14.55 31.47
N ALA A 270 -5.99 -14.48 30.16
CA ALA A 270 -5.90 -15.64 29.28
C ALA A 270 -4.56 -16.42 29.40
N THR A 271 -3.64 -15.98 30.26
CA THR A 271 -2.29 -16.58 30.38
C THR A 271 -2.20 -17.81 31.28
N VAL A 272 -3.27 -18.17 32.00
CA VAL A 272 -3.35 -19.42 32.78
C VAL A 272 -4.07 -20.47 31.96
N GLY A 273 -3.31 -21.43 31.41
CA GLY A 273 -3.77 -22.43 30.44
C GLY A 273 -4.73 -23.51 30.99
N MET A 274 -5.91 -23.09 31.43
CA MET A 274 -7.09 -23.95 31.55
C MET A 274 -8.17 -23.45 30.58
N GLU A 275 -8.79 -24.40 29.87
CA GLU A 275 -10.00 -24.18 29.05
C GLU A 275 -11.23 -23.94 29.94
N MET A 276 -11.16 -22.98 30.86
CA MET A 276 -12.30 -22.50 31.61
C MET A 276 -13.27 -21.83 30.63
N ASP A 277 -14.54 -22.24 30.69
CA ASP A 277 -15.55 -21.64 29.83
C ASP A 277 -15.79 -20.19 30.26
N GLY A 278 -15.20 -19.23 29.54
CA GLY A 278 -15.31 -17.80 29.84
C GLY A 278 -16.75 -17.25 29.84
N MET A 279 -17.74 -18.03 29.38
CA MET A 279 -19.15 -17.75 29.60
C MET A 279 -19.53 -17.86 31.09
N THR A 280 -19.00 -18.88 31.78
CA THR A 280 -19.12 -19.05 33.23
C THR A 280 -18.38 -17.93 33.95
N GLU A 281 -17.19 -17.52 33.47
CA GLU A 281 -16.41 -16.42 34.06
C GLU A 281 -17.14 -15.06 34.01
N TRP A 282 -17.63 -14.64 32.84
CA TRP A 282 -18.43 -13.40 32.75
C TRP A 282 -19.70 -13.49 33.60
N LYS A 283 -20.38 -14.64 33.58
CA LYS A 283 -21.63 -14.81 34.33
C LYS A 283 -21.40 -14.76 35.84
N ASP A 284 -20.44 -15.52 36.37
CA ASP A 284 -20.12 -15.53 37.80
C ASP A 284 -19.67 -14.14 38.27
N TRP A 285 -18.95 -13.39 37.42
CA TRP A 285 -18.59 -12.00 37.66
C TRP A 285 -19.80 -11.05 37.68
N HIS A 286 -20.71 -11.18 36.71
CA HIS A 286 -21.93 -10.36 36.61
C HIS A 286 -22.90 -10.65 37.77
N ASP A 287 -23.14 -11.93 38.06
CA ASP A 287 -23.94 -12.38 39.21
C ASP A 287 -23.33 -11.89 40.54
N ALA A 288 -22.00 -11.84 40.67
CA ALA A 288 -21.32 -11.29 41.85
C ALA A 288 -21.44 -9.75 41.94
N CYS A 289 -21.38 -9.02 40.82
CA CYS A 289 -21.67 -7.57 40.78
C CYS A 289 -23.12 -7.29 41.19
N GLN A 290 -24.06 -8.04 40.62
CA GLN A 290 -25.49 -7.96 40.89
C GLN A 290 -25.82 -8.31 42.34
N TYR A 291 -25.16 -9.33 42.92
CA TYR A 291 -25.27 -9.68 44.33
C TYR A 291 -24.77 -8.54 45.21
N LEU A 292 -23.55 -8.03 44.99
CA LEU A 292 -22.95 -6.98 45.82
C LEU A 292 -23.80 -5.70 45.83
N LEU A 293 -24.29 -5.27 44.66
CA LEU A 293 -25.22 -4.14 44.50
C LEU A 293 -26.53 -4.33 45.30
N ASN A 294 -27.01 -5.57 45.41
CA ASN A 294 -28.26 -5.91 46.08
C ASN A 294 -28.11 -6.26 47.57
N SER A 295 -26.96 -6.73 48.04
CA SER A 295 -26.76 -7.21 49.42
C SER A 295 -25.98 -6.24 50.32
N ASP A 296 -25.02 -5.50 49.79
CA ASP A 296 -24.07 -4.73 50.62
C ASP A 296 -24.64 -3.37 51.03
N SER A 297 -24.71 -3.14 52.35
CA SER A 297 -25.27 -1.91 52.93
C SER A 297 -24.35 -0.68 52.78
N TYR A 298 -23.03 -0.87 52.74
CA TYR A 298 -22.08 0.23 52.60
C TYR A 298 -22.07 0.74 51.15
N VAL A 299 -22.04 -0.17 50.18
CA VAL A 299 -22.22 0.12 48.75
C VAL A 299 -23.48 0.95 48.53
N LYS A 300 -24.64 0.49 49.01
CA LYS A 300 -25.92 1.22 48.89
C LYS A 300 -25.94 2.58 49.58
N SER A 301 -25.13 2.78 50.62
CA SER A 301 -25.01 4.08 51.30
C SER A 301 -24.11 5.08 50.56
N ASN A 302 -23.29 4.61 49.62
CA ASN A 302 -22.37 5.42 48.83
C ASN A 302 -22.85 5.49 47.37
N ALA A 303 -23.39 6.64 46.98
CA ALA A 303 -23.94 6.86 45.63
C ALA A 303 -22.91 6.58 44.52
N GLY A 304 -21.63 6.90 44.74
CA GLY A 304 -20.55 6.64 43.80
C GLY A 304 -20.27 5.15 43.59
N LEU A 305 -20.18 4.38 44.68
CA LEU A 305 -20.02 2.91 44.61
C LEU A 305 -21.27 2.23 44.03
N THR A 306 -22.47 2.73 44.33
CA THR A 306 -23.73 2.24 43.75
C THR A 306 -23.71 2.46 42.23
N LYS A 307 -23.46 3.69 41.76
CA LYS A 307 -23.41 4.03 40.33
C LYS A 307 -22.30 3.26 39.59
N LEU A 308 -21.14 3.06 40.24
CA LEU A 308 -20.06 2.23 39.71
C LEU A 308 -20.49 0.78 39.47
N LEU A 309 -21.18 0.14 40.43
CA LEU A 309 -21.68 -1.22 40.23
C LEU A 309 -22.86 -1.28 39.24
N GLU A 310 -23.70 -0.24 39.16
CA GLU A 310 -24.72 -0.15 38.10
C GLU A 310 -24.09 -0.10 36.70
N ILE A 311 -22.96 0.59 36.53
CA ILE A 311 -22.15 0.55 35.30
C ILE A 311 -21.60 -0.86 35.09
N MET A 312 -20.99 -1.49 36.10
CA MET A 312 -20.41 -2.84 35.98
C MET A 312 -21.46 -3.91 35.60
N VAL A 313 -22.71 -3.76 36.05
CA VAL A 313 -23.85 -4.62 35.69
C VAL A 313 -24.43 -4.31 34.29
N ALA A 314 -23.90 -3.31 33.60
CA ALA A 314 -24.35 -2.80 32.29
C ALA A 314 -25.78 -2.22 32.28
N LYS A 315 -26.18 -1.50 33.34
CA LYS A 315 -27.51 -0.87 33.41
C LYS A 315 -27.65 0.25 32.37
N GLU A 316 -28.51 0.03 31.38
CA GLU A 316 -28.63 0.86 30.16
C GLU A 316 -28.78 2.37 30.42
N ASP A 317 -29.71 2.79 31.29
CA ASP A 317 -29.90 4.20 31.62
C ASP A 317 -28.64 4.82 32.23
N THR A 318 -27.99 4.08 33.12
CA THR A 318 -26.78 4.52 33.81
C THR A 318 -25.57 4.64 32.87
N LEU A 319 -25.46 3.78 31.84
CA LEU A 319 -24.44 3.91 30.80
C LEU A 319 -24.71 5.12 29.89
N LYS A 320 -25.96 5.35 29.49
CA LYS A 320 -26.36 6.49 28.64
C LYS A 320 -26.20 7.85 29.33
N GLU A 321 -26.45 7.91 30.64
CA GLU A 321 -26.23 9.11 31.45
C GLU A 321 -24.75 9.46 31.61
N HIS A 322 -23.83 8.50 31.40
CA HIS A 322 -22.39 8.67 31.66
C HIS A 322 -21.54 8.83 30.40
N ALA A 323 -21.86 8.13 29.31
CA ALA A 323 -21.14 8.31 28.05
C ALA A 323 -21.48 9.66 27.41
N ASP A 324 -20.46 10.39 26.96
CA ASP A 324 -20.61 11.64 26.21
C ASP A 324 -20.78 11.39 24.70
N SER A 325 -20.55 10.16 24.23
CA SER A 325 -20.56 9.79 22.82
C SER A 325 -21.09 8.37 22.55
N TRP A 326 -21.46 8.12 21.29
CA TRP A 326 -21.96 6.82 20.87
C TRP A 326 -20.91 5.70 20.97
N TYR A 327 -19.63 6.03 20.73
CA TYR A 327 -18.54 5.05 20.77
C TYR A 327 -18.14 4.71 22.21
N GLU A 328 -18.28 5.64 23.16
CA GLU A 328 -18.14 5.34 24.60
C GLU A 328 -19.22 4.38 25.10
N LEU A 329 -20.49 4.64 24.73
CA LEU A 329 -21.58 3.73 25.06
C LEU A 329 -21.37 2.34 24.42
N MET A 330 -20.96 2.30 23.14
CA MET A 330 -20.69 1.04 22.45
C MET A 330 -19.53 0.27 23.10
N MET A 331 -18.41 0.94 23.39
CA MET A 331 -17.25 0.37 24.06
C MET A 331 -17.61 -0.20 25.43
N ALA A 332 -18.35 0.55 26.26
CA ALA A 332 -18.83 0.09 27.55
C ALA A 332 -19.65 -1.20 27.42
N ARG A 333 -20.61 -1.22 26.47
CA ARG A 333 -21.47 -2.38 26.24
C ARG A 333 -20.69 -3.60 25.75
N LEU A 334 -19.69 -3.42 24.88
CA LEU A 334 -18.83 -4.51 24.40
C LEU A 334 -17.98 -5.16 25.51
N PHE A 335 -17.58 -4.41 26.55
CA PHE A 335 -16.87 -4.95 27.70
C PHE A 335 -17.78 -5.55 28.79
N LEU A 336 -18.97 -4.97 28.98
CA LEU A 336 -19.80 -5.19 30.18
C LEU A 336 -21.01 -6.09 29.92
N GLU A 337 -21.58 -6.10 28.71
CA GLU A 337 -22.68 -7.01 28.34
C GLU A 337 -22.17 -8.41 28.01
N GLU A 338 -23.06 -9.41 28.06
CA GLU A 338 -22.70 -10.80 27.78
C GLU A 338 -22.23 -10.98 26.32
N PRO A 339 -20.98 -11.42 26.06
CA PRO A 339 -20.43 -11.47 24.71
C PRO A 339 -21.27 -12.28 23.70
N LYS A 340 -21.98 -13.32 24.15
CA LYS A 340 -22.83 -14.14 23.27
C LYS A 340 -24.09 -13.42 22.79
N THR A 341 -24.55 -12.39 23.51
CA THR A 341 -25.73 -11.60 23.09
C THR A 341 -25.41 -10.62 21.96
N ILE A 342 -24.14 -10.21 21.85
CA ILE A 342 -23.63 -9.21 20.90
C ILE A 342 -22.86 -9.82 19.72
N ALA A 343 -22.33 -11.06 19.84
CA ALA A 343 -21.47 -11.74 18.86
C ALA A 343 -22.00 -11.90 17.41
N HIS A 344 -23.28 -11.59 17.17
CA HIS A 344 -23.94 -11.65 15.86
C HIS A 344 -24.77 -10.39 15.54
N ARG A 345 -24.56 -9.28 16.26
CA ARG A 345 -25.43 -8.09 16.24
C ARG A 345 -24.66 -6.77 16.41
N PHE A 346 -23.38 -6.72 16.04
CA PHE A 346 -22.54 -5.53 16.19
C PHE A 346 -23.07 -4.32 15.40
N GLU A 347 -23.66 -4.56 14.24
CA GLU A 347 -24.36 -3.57 13.41
C GLU A 347 -25.59 -2.96 14.12
N PHE A 348 -26.36 -3.80 14.84
CA PHE A 348 -27.48 -3.33 15.65
C PHE A 348 -27.01 -2.60 16.91
N LEU A 349 -25.93 -3.09 17.54
CA LEU A 349 -25.32 -2.44 18.70
C LEU A 349 -24.82 -1.02 18.34
N MET A 350 -24.06 -0.90 17.25
CA MET A 350 -23.57 0.37 16.72
C MET A 350 -24.74 1.30 16.37
N ALA A 351 -25.73 0.83 15.61
CA ALA A 351 -26.89 1.64 15.24
C ALA A 351 -27.72 2.11 16.45
N ASN A 352 -27.87 1.28 17.48
CA ASN A 352 -28.58 1.63 18.72
C ASN A 352 -27.79 2.66 19.54
N CYS A 353 -26.47 2.50 19.67
CA CYS A 353 -25.63 3.46 20.37
C CYS A 353 -25.58 4.80 19.61
N PHE A 354 -25.44 4.77 18.28
CA PHE A 354 -25.44 5.98 17.45
C PHE A 354 -26.73 6.79 17.62
N ARG A 355 -27.90 6.13 17.55
CA ARG A 355 -29.22 6.75 17.74
C ARG A 355 -29.47 7.31 19.16
N ALA A 356 -28.72 6.88 20.17
CA ALA A 356 -28.83 7.44 21.51
C ALA A 356 -28.26 8.86 21.61
N TYR A 357 -27.30 9.21 20.74
CA TYR A 357 -26.61 10.52 20.72
C TYR A 357 -26.91 11.35 19.46
N ASN A 358 -27.53 10.75 18.43
CA ASN A 358 -27.83 11.39 17.15
C ASN A 358 -29.30 11.29 16.80
N ASN A 359 -29.94 12.45 16.60
CA ASN A 359 -31.38 12.55 16.31
C ASN A 359 -31.78 12.11 14.89
N ASP A 360 -30.83 12.03 13.95
CA ASP A 360 -31.08 11.62 12.55
C ASP A 360 -30.01 10.61 12.10
N GLN A 361 -30.39 9.63 11.28
CA GLN A 361 -29.41 8.75 10.63
C GLN A 361 -28.59 9.47 9.56
N THR A 362 -29.01 10.64 9.07
CA THR A 362 -28.23 11.45 8.14
C THR A 362 -27.10 12.26 8.78
N SER A 363 -26.94 12.23 10.12
CA SER A 363 -25.79 12.87 10.79
C SER A 363 -24.55 11.97 10.89
N MET A 364 -24.65 10.71 10.43
CA MET A 364 -23.55 9.75 10.47
C MET A 364 -22.41 10.18 9.54
N GLY A 365 -21.18 10.20 10.05
CA GLY A 365 -20.00 10.57 9.27
C GLY A 365 -19.70 9.53 8.19
N ASN A 366 -19.00 9.93 7.13
CA ASN A 366 -18.63 9.00 6.05
C ASN A 366 -17.81 7.81 6.55
N PHE A 367 -16.92 8.04 7.51
CA PHE A 367 -16.16 6.98 8.18
C PHE A 367 -17.10 6.01 8.93
N ASP A 368 -18.00 6.53 9.76
CA ASP A 368 -18.99 5.72 10.49
C ASP A 368 -19.88 4.90 9.55
N CYS A 369 -20.26 5.44 8.39
CA CYS A 369 -21.00 4.71 7.35
C CYS A 369 -20.22 3.50 6.81
N ILE A 370 -18.92 3.66 6.55
CA ILE A 370 -18.03 2.57 6.11
C ILE A 370 -17.93 1.50 7.20
N ILE A 371 -17.71 1.91 8.45
CA ILE A 371 -17.65 1.00 9.60
C ILE A 371 -18.96 0.25 9.77
N LEU A 372 -20.11 0.91 9.62
CA LEU A 372 -21.42 0.29 9.70
C LEU A 372 -21.65 -0.72 8.56
N ALA A 373 -21.27 -0.40 7.32
CA ALA A 373 -21.35 -1.34 6.19
C ALA A 373 -20.47 -2.59 6.42
N ILE A 374 -19.26 -2.40 6.96
CA ILE A 374 -18.36 -3.47 7.36
C ILE A 374 -18.99 -4.35 8.45
N MET A 375 -19.58 -3.77 9.50
CA MET A 375 -20.28 -4.53 10.55
C MET A 375 -21.54 -5.26 10.04
N GLN A 376 -22.20 -4.72 9.01
CA GLN A 376 -23.32 -5.37 8.30
C GLN A 376 -22.88 -6.50 7.34
N TYR A 377 -21.57 -6.73 7.19
CA TYR A 377 -20.99 -7.63 6.18
C TYR A 377 -21.33 -7.22 4.72
N ASP A 378 -21.74 -5.97 4.47
CA ASP A 378 -21.88 -5.41 3.12
C ASP A 378 -20.52 -4.96 2.59
N ILE A 379 -19.71 -5.96 2.24
CA ILE A 379 -18.36 -5.79 1.70
C ILE A 379 -18.39 -5.01 0.37
N GLN A 380 -19.50 -5.07 -0.38
CA GLN A 380 -19.64 -4.39 -1.65
C GLN A 380 -19.76 -2.87 -1.45
N ALA A 381 -20.68 -2.43 -0.60
CA ALA A 381 -20.82 -1.02 -0.24
C ALA A 381 -19.55 -0.50 0.45
N ALA A 382 -19.01 -1.26 1.41
CA ALA A 382 -17.76 -0.91 2.10
C ALA A 382 -16.59 -0.71 1.12
N LEU A 383 -16.41 -1.58 0.13
CA LEU A 383 -15.37 -1.41 -0.88
C LEU A 383 -15.63 -0.21 -1.82
N GLN A 384 -16.87 0.03 -2.24
CA GLN A 384 -17.21 1.23 -3.03
C GLN A 384 -16.79 2.51 -2.29
N ASP A 385 -17.08 2.60 -1.00
CA ASP A 385 -16.74 3.76 -0.18
C ASP A 385 -15.24 3.85 0.13
N ILE A 386 -14.56 2.72 0.38
CA ILE A 386 -13.09 2.66 0.51
C ILE A 386 -12.38 3.16 -0.75
N ILE A 387 -12.91 2.86 -1.93
CA ILE A 387 -12.40 3.37 -3.21
C ILE A 387 -12.69 4.87 -3.32
N ALA A 388 -13.85 5.33 -2.84
CA ALA A 388 -14.21 6.74 -2.81
C ALA A 388 -13.37 7.58 -1.82
N LEU A 389 -12.72 6.98 -0.81
CA LEU A 389 -11.71 7.66 0.03
C LEU A 389 -10.46 8.09 -0.76
N GLY A 390 -10.22 7.51 -1.94
CA GLY A 390 -9.09 7.86 -2.81
C GLY A 390 -7.75 7.24 -2.42
N PHE A 391 -7.66 6.44 -1.35
CA PHE A 391 -6.41 5.78 -0.96
C PHE A 391 -6.25 4.40 -1.65
N SER A 392 -5.71 4.41 -2.88
CA SER A 392 -5.58 3.22 -3.75
C SER A 392 -4.79 2.05 -3.15
N TRP A 393 -3.84 2.33 -2.24
CA TRP A 393 -3.10 1.32 -1.45
C TRP A 393 -4.06 0.38 -0.72
N MET A 394 -5.04 0.95 -0.01
CA MET A 394 -6.04 0.22 0.76
C MET A 394 -6.86 -0.67 -0.15
N ALA A 395 -7.49 -0.07 -1.17
CA ALA A 395 -8.37 -0.79 -2.10
C ALA A 395 -7.65 -1.97 -2.77
N THR A 396 -6.38 -1.80 -3.13
CA THR A 396 -5.58 -2.83 -3.80
C THR A 396 -5.22 -3.99 -2.88
N HIS A 397 -4.58 -3.69 -1.74
CA HIS A 397 -4.07 -4.74 -0.85
C HIS A 397 -5.19 -5.42 -0.06
N LEU A 398 -6.23 -4.69 0.36
CA LEU A 398 -7.37 -5.26 1.09
C LEU A 398 -8.22 -6.16 0.19
N ALA A 399 -8.55 -5.73 -1.04
CA ALA A 399 -9.32 -6.56 -1.96
C ALA A 399 -8.58 -7.85 -2.35
N ASP A 400 -7.25 -7.81 -2.49
CA ASP A 400 -6.42 -8.99 -2.74
C ASP A 400 -6.52 -10.03 -1.59
N LEU A 401 -6.48 -9.57 -0.33
CA LEU A 401 -6.65 -10.45 0.83
C LEU A 401 -8.10 -10.96 0.98
N LEU A 402 -9.11 -10.12 0.72
CA LEU A 402 -10.52 -10.51 0.79
C LEU A 402 -10.93 -11.51 -0.31
N GLN A 403 -10.29 -11.45 -1.48
CA GLN A 403 -10.43 -12.49 -2.50
C GLN A 403 -9.74 -13.79 -2.07
N LYS A 404 -8.52 -13.71 -1.54
CA LYS A 404 -7.79 -14.90 -1.04
C LYS A 404 -8.46 -15.57 0.17
N SER A 405 -9.20 -14.83 0.99
CA SER A 405 -10.02 -15.40 2.08
C SER A 405 -11.39 -15.94 1.61
N ASN A 406 -11.70 -15.87 0.31
CA ASN A 406 -13.00 -16.22 -0.30
C ASN A 406 -14.17 -15.39 0.26
N VAL A 407 -13.89 -14.19 0.77
CA VAL A 407 -14.92 -13.22 1.21
C VAL A 407 -15.54 -12.49 0.01
N ILE A 408 -14.77 -12.34 -1.08
CA ILE A 408 -15.21 -11.80 -2.37
C ILE A 408 -14.94 -12.82 -3.48
N THR A 409 -15.85 -12.93 -4.44
CA THR A 409 -15.69 -13.83 -5.60
C THR A 409 -14.63 -13.28 -6.56
N THR A 410 -13.78 -14.16 -7.09
CA THR A 410 -12.57 -13.80 -7.86
C THR A 410 -12.83 -13.32 -9.30
N ASP A 411 -14.05 -13.47 -9.82
CA ASP A 411 -14.27 -13.68 -11.26
C ASP A 411 -15.30 -12.74 -11.93
N GLU A 412 -15.69 -11.64 -11.27
CA GLU A 412 -16.50 -10.60 -11.94
C GLU A 412 -15.63 -9.79 -12.91
N LEU A 413 -15.62 -10.24 -14.17
CA LEU A 413 -15.16 -9.45 -15.31
C LEU A 413 -16.01 -8.18 -15.44
N LEU A 414 -15.37 -7.03 -15.39
CA LEU A 414 -16.08 -5.76 -15.38
C LEU A 414 -16.63 -5.40 -16.77
N PRO A 415 -17.95 -5.13 -16.91
CA PRO A 415 -18.62 -4.99 -18.20
C PRO A 415 -18.05 -3.93 -19.15
N GLN A 416 -17.33 -2.93 -18.63
CA GLN A 416 -16.75 -1.85 -19.43
C GLN A 416 -15.24 -2.02 -19.74
N GLY A 417 -14.57 -3.05 -19.23
CA GLY A 417 -13.09 -3.19 -19.30
C GLY A 417 -12.53 -4.56 -19.71
N ASP A 418 -13.35 -5.61 -19.69
CA ASP A 418 -12.92 -7.00 -19.96
C ASP A 418 -11.70 -7.40 -19.07
N CYS A 419 -11.62 -6.89 -17.84
CA CYS A 419 -10.59 -7.21 -16.84
C CYS A 419 -11.21 -7.42 -15.46
N THR A 420 -10.47 -8.05 -14.55
CA THR A 420 -10.93 -8.33 -13.18
C THR A 420 -10.84 -7.08 -12.30
N LEU A 421 -11.60 -7.08 -11.20
CA LEU A 421 -11.56 -6.00 -10.20
C LEU A 421 -10.17 -5.85 -9.58
N GLN A 422 -9.52 -6.99 -9.30
CA GLN A 422 -8.14 -7.06 -8.79
C GLN A 422 -7.14 -6.41 -9.75
N GLU A 423 -7.21 -6.75 -11.05
CA GLU A 423 -6.35 -6.16 -12.07
C GLU A 423 -6.56 -4.65 -12.17
N ARG A 424 -7.80 -4.15 -12.06
CA ARG A 424 -8.05 -2.70 -12.03
C ARG A 424 -7.37 -2.01 -10.85
N PHE A 425 -7.52 -2.52 -9.63
CA PHE A 425 -6.91 -1.87 -8.46
C PHE A 425 -5.38 -1.90 -8.54
N LEU A 426 -4.80 -3.04 -8.91
CA LEU A 426 -3.36 -3.16 -9.15
C LEU A 426 -2.85 -2.16 -10.19
N LEU A 427 -3.54 -2.00 -11.33
CA LEU A 427 -3.19 -1.00 -12.34
C LEU A 427 -3.27 0.43 -11.77
N GLN A 428 -4.37 0.78 -11.11
CA GLN A 428 -4.59 2.12 -10.55
C GLN A 428 -3.49 2.51 -9.55
N TYR A 429 -3.23 1.65 -8.56
CA TYR A 429 -2.22 1.88 -7.53
C TYR A 429 -0.80 1.87 -8.08
N ALA A 430 -0.48 0.95 -9.00
CA ALA A 430 0.84 0.89 -9.63
C ALA A 430 1.13 2.12 -10.52
N MET A 431 0.13 2.66 -11.23
CA MET A 431 0.27 3.92 -11.96
C MET A 431 0.51 5.10 -11.04
N GLU A 432 -0.22 5.13 -9.92
CA GLU A 432 -0.12 6.16 -8.90
C GLU A 432 1.28 6.19 -8.26
N ILE A 433 1.85 5.03 -7.91
CA ILE A 433 3.25 4.89 -7.51
C ILE A 433 4.19 5.31 -8.64
N GLY A 434 3.94 4.82 -9.87
CA GLY A 434 4.80 5.03 -11.03
C GLY A 434 4.80 6.47 -11.58
N ALA A 435 3.94 7.34 -11.07
CA ALA A 435 3.97 8.77 -11.35
C ALA A 435 5.05 9.53 -10.54
N SER A 436 5.47 8.98 -9.39
CA SER A 436 6.51 9.58 -8.54
C SER A 436 7.92 9.25 -9.05
N SER A 437 8.83 10.21 -8.95
CA SER A 437 10.21 10.07 -9.41
C SER A 437 10.94 8.88 -8.75
N GLY A 438 11.60 8.06 -9.58
CA GLY A 438 12.40 6.92 -9.13
C GLY A 438 11.61 5.70 -8.64
N MET A 439 10.28 5.67 -8.78
CA MET A 439 9.41 4.59 -8.29
C MET A 439 8.97 3.58 -9.37
N TRP A 440 9.39 3.76 -10.63
CA TRP A 440 8.98 2.91 -11.75
C TRP A 440 9.24 1.41 -11.53
N GLN A 441 10.33 1.05 -10.83
CA GLN A 441 10.68 -0.34 -10.54
C GLN A 441 9.59 -1.03 -9.71
N VAL A 442 9.00 -0.31 -8.74
CA VAL A 442 7.93 -0.83 -7.88
C VAL A 442 6.63 -0.95 -8.66
N ALA A 443 6.25 0.09 -9.41
CA ALA A 443 5.07 0.05 -10.28
C ALA A 443 5.10 -1.15 -11.24
N VAL A 444 6.25 -1.37 -11.87
CA VAL A 444 6.50 -2.49 -12.80
C VAL A 444 6.38 -3.86 -12.13
N ARG A 445 6.75 -4.02 -10.85
CA ARG A 445 6.54 -5.27 -10.10
C ARG A 445 5.07 -5.57 -9.86
N TYR A 446 4.22 -4.57 -9.63
CA TYR A 446 2.77 -4.77 -9.53
C TYR A 446 2.14 -5.08 -10.90
N TYR A 447 2.57 -4.41 -11.96
CA TYR A 447 2.07 -4.69 -13.32
C TYR A 447 2.37 -6.12 -13.80
N GLU A 448 3.41 -6.78 -13.29
CA GLU A 448 3.70 -8.19 -13.63
C GLU A 448 2.61 -9.16 -13.14
N TYR A 449 1.78 -8.76 -12.18
CA TYR A 449 0.61 -9.53 -11.72
C TYR A 449 -0.72 -9.10 -12.38
N CYS A 450 -0.67 -8.20 -13.38
CA CYS A 450 -1.83 -7.79 -14.17
C CYS A 450 -1.92 -8.62 -15.48
N PRO A 451 -2.80 -9.63 -15.57
CA PRO A 451 -2.73 -10.66 -16.61
C PRO A 451 -2.99 -10.16 -18.04
N LYS A 452 -3.78 -9.10 -18.21
CA LYS A 452 -4.23 -8.61 -19.52
C LYS A 452 -3.52 -7.32 -19.93
N PHE A 453 -3.51 -6.32 -19.05
CA PHE A 453 -3.00 -4.99 -19.36
C PHE A 453 -1.59 -4.73 -18.81
N GLY A 454 -1.06 -5.59 -17.93
CA GLY A 454 0.24 -5.42 -17.28
C GLY A 454 1.39 -5.16 -18.23
N VAL A 455 1.49 -5.91 -19.33
CA VAL A 455 2.57 -5.72 -20.33
C VAL A 455 2.50 -4.34 -21.00
N ILE A 456 1.29 -3.84 -21.30
CA ILE A 456 1.10 -2.52 -21.93
C ILE A 456 1.42 -1.42 -20.92
N ALA A 457 1.04 -1.59 -19.65
CA ALA A 457 1.38 -0.69 -18.57
C ALA A 457 2.90 -0.63 -18.33
N ILE A 458 3.60 -1.77 -18.37
CA ILE A 458 5.06 -1.86 -18.27
C ILE A 458 5.75 -1.13 -19.43
N GLN A 459 5.36 -1.41 -20.68
CA GLN A 459 5.87 -0.70 -21.87
C GLN A 459 5.72 0.80 -21.68
N SER A 460 4.49 1.26 -21.40
CA SER A 460 4.20 2.68 -21.30
C SER A 460 4.81 3.37 -20.07
N ALA A 461 5.15 2.65 -19.00
CA ALA A 461 5.86 3.23 -17.86
C ALA A 461 7.35 3.43 -18.19
N LEU A 462 7.99 2.40 -18.74
CA LEU A 462 9.40 2.43 -19.14
C LEU A 462 9.68 3.45 -20.25
N GLU A 463 8.74 3.63 -21.19
CA GLU A 463 8.85 4.59 -22.30
C GLU A 463 8.75 6.07 -21.88
N ARG A 464 8.18 6.34 -20.69
CA ARG A 464 8.05 7.70 -20.13
C ARG A 464 9.19 8.05 -19.17
N GLU A 465 9.92 7.05 -18.67
CA GLU A 465 10.98 7.27 -17.69
C GLU A 465 12.14 8.04 -18.34
N PRO A 466 12.53 9.22 -17.83
CA PRO A 466 13.59 10.01 -18.47
C PRO A 466 14.94 9.30 -18.36
N VAL A 467 15.72 9.34 -19.45
CA VAL A 467 17.02 8.63 -19.60
C VAL A 467 18.23 9.60 -19.67
N PRO A 468 18.50 10.39 -18.61
CA PRO A 468 19.57 11.40 -18.60
C PRO A 468 20.98 10.80 -18.56
N THR A 469 21.14 9.56 -18.08
CA THR A 469 22.45 8.91 -17.88
C THR A 469 22.49 7.50 -18.47
N ASP A 470 23.69 7.05 -18.86
CA ASP A 470 23.94 5.67 -19.30
C ASP A 470 23.53 4.68 -18.22
N TYR A 471 23.89 4.95 -16.96
CA TYR A 471 23.50 4.10 -15.82
C TYR A 471 21.99 3.86 -15.75
N LYS A 472 21.17 4.90 -16.00
CA LYS A 472 19.71 4.75 -16.01
C LYS A 472 19.20 4.02 -17.24
N ALA A 473 19.81 4.24 -18.42
CA ALA A 473 19.54 3.46 -19.62
C ALA A 473 19.82 1.95 -19.40
N GLU A 474 20.97 1.62 -18.81
CA GLU A 474 21.36 0.24 -18.47
C GLU A 474 20.35 -0.42 -17.52
N ARG A 475 19.89 0.28 -16.48
CA ARG A 475 18.89 -0.28 -15.55
C ARG A 475 17.55 -0.57 -16.22
N LEU A 476 17.09 0.29 -17.13
CA LEU A 476 15.86 0.07 -17.90
C LEU A 476 16.02 -1.10 -18.88
N LEU A 477 17.15 -1.19 -19.59
CA LEU A 477 17.45 -2.30 -20.50
C LEU A 477 17.62 -3.63 -19.78
N GLY A 478 18.24 -3.64 -18.60
CA GLY A 478 18.40 -4.81 -17.73
C GLY A 478 17.05 -5.39 -17.31
N TYR A 479 16.07 -4.54 -16.94
CA TYR A 479 14.70 -5.01 -16.67
C TYR A 479 14.02 -5.63 -17.91
N CYS A 480 14.30 -5.08 -19.10
CA CYS A 480 13.74 -5.58 -20.36
C CYS A 480 14.42 -6.86 -20.89
N GLN A 481 15.60 -7.22 -20.37
CA GLN A 481 16.42 -8.31 -20.89
C GLN A 481 15.66 -9.65 -20.88
N GLY A 482 15.76 -10.40 -21.98
CA GLY A 482 15.03 -11.67 -22.18
C GLY A 482 13.52 -11.55 -22.46
N LYS A 483 12.89 -10.38 -22.23
CA LYS A 483 11.44 -10.19 -22.38
C LYS A 483 11.07 -9.78 -23.81
N LYS A 484 10.78 -10.77 -24.68
CA LYS A 484 10.39 -10.55 -26.10
C LYS A 484 9.30 -9.48 -26.30
N ARG A 485 8.34 -9.36 -25.38
CA ARG A 485 7.26 -8.34 -25.45
C ARG A 485 7.76 -6.89 -25.23
N LEU A 486 8.96 -6.69 -24.71
CA LEU A 486 9.56 -5.37 -24.44
C LEU A 486 10.62 -4.96 -25.48
N ALA A 487 10.80 -5.72 -26.56
CA ALA A 487 11.77 -5.42 -27.62
C ALA A 487 11.46 -4.11 -28.39
N GLY A 488 10.23 -3.60 -28.34
CA GLY A 488 9.91 -2.25 -28.81
C GLY A 488 10.51 -1.17 -27.90
N THR A 489 10.23 -1.27 -26.60
CA THR A 489 10.71 -0.37 -25.56
C THR A 489 12.25 -0.37 -25.44
N GLN A 490 12.92 -1.52 -25.56
CA GLN A 490 14.40 -1.60 -25.63
C GLN A 490 14.97 -0.76 -26.78
N ARG A 491 14.32 -0.82 -27.95
CA ARG A 491 14.67 -0.04 -29.12
C ARG A 491 14.44 1.45 -28.87
N GLN A 492 13.32 1.83 -28.26
CA GLN A 492 13.08 3.24 -27.91
C GLN A 492 14.14 3.82 -26.95
N ILE A 493 14.48 3.10 -25.86
CA ILE A 493 15.48 3.53 -24.88
C ILE A 493 16.86 3.73 -25.53
N THR A 494 17.27 2.78 -26.38
CA THR A 494 18.56 2.84 -27.10
C THR A 494 18.59 3.97 -28.13
N SER A 495 17.50 4.20 -28.88
CA SER A 495 17.41 5.31 -29.85
C SER A 495 17.46 6.68 -29.14
N GLN A 496 16.68 6.87 -28.07
CA GLN A 496 16.72 8.10 -27.26
C GLN A 496 18.14 8.40 -26.77
N ARG A 497 18.86 7.39 -26.26
CA ARG A 497 20.22 7.59 -25.76
C ARG A 497 21.24 7.87 -26.87
N GLY A 498 21.11 7.20 -28.02
CA GLY A 498 21.91 7.48 -29.22
C GLY A 498 21.70 8.91 -29.74
N GLN A 499 20.46 9.40 -29.75
CA GLN A 499 20.12 10.77 -30.17
C GLN A 499 20.75 11.83 -29.26
N VAL A 500 20.73 11.64 -27.92
CA VAL A 500 21.41 12.55 -26.98
C VAL A 500 22.91 12.66 -27.28
N TYR A 501 23.59 11.53 -27.55
CA TYR A 501 25.01 11.56 -27.89
C TYR A 501 25.31 12.14 -29.28
N LYS A 502 24.41 11.97 -30.24
CA LYS A 502 24.46 12.60 -31.56
C LYS A 502 24.39 14.13 -31.45
N GLU A 503 23.49 14.65 -30.62
CA GLU A 503 23.37 16.10 -30.33
C GLU A 503 24.61 16.66 -29.62
N GLN A 504 25.24 15.87 -28.75
CA GLN A 504 26.52 16.21 -28.09
C GLN A 504 27.75 16.05 -29.00
N LYS A 505 27.58 15.69 -30.28
CA LYS A 505 28.65 15.35 -31.24
C LYS A 505 29.58 14.22 -30.79
N MET A 506 29.19 13.38 -29.83
CA MET A 506 29.97 12.25 -29.36
C MET A 506 29.61 10.99 -30.16
N TYR A 507 30.04 11.00 -31.43
CA TYR A 507 29.55 10.08 -32.45
C TYR A 507 29.84 8.60 -32.17
N ALA A 508 30.98 8.27 -31.55
CA ALA A 508 31.30 6.91 -31.12
C ALA A 508 30.29 6.34 -30.11
N ALA A 509 29.90 7.14 -29.11
CA ALA A 509 28.87 6.76 -28.14
C ALA A 509 27.48 6.68 -28.80
N ALA A 510 27.15 7.59 -29.72
CA ALA A 510 25.91 7.52 -30.47
C ALA A 510 25.79 6.22 -31.29
N LEU A 511 26.84 5.83 -32.01
CA LEU A 511 26.92 4.56 -32.75
C LEU A 511 26.74 3.34 -31.84
N HIS A 512 27.39 3.32 -30.66
CA HIS A 512 27.21 2.24 -29.67
C HIS A 512 25.73 2.01 -29.33
N TRP A 513 25.04 3.08 -28.93
CA TRP A 513 23.64 2.99 -28.51
C TRP A 513 22.71 2.63 -29.68
N MET A 514 22.93 3.18 -30.88
CA MET A 514 22.13 2.88 -32.06
C MET A 514 22.30 1.44 -32.55
N LEU A 515 23.53 0.93 -32.64
CA LEU A 515 23.82 -0.45 -33.04
C LEU A 515 23.30 -1.47 -32.01
N ARG A 516 23.44 -1.18 -30.71
CA ARG A 516 22.87 -1.99 -29.64
C ARG A 516 21.33 -2.08 -29.69
N GLY A 517 20.68 -1.04 -30.19
CA GLY A 517 19.24 -1.04 -30.49
C GLY A 517 18.87 -1.64 -31.85
N ASN A 518 19.83 -2.03 -32.69
CA ASN A 518 19.63 -2.44 -34.07
C ASN A 518 18.87 -1.39 -34.92
N HIS A 519 19.18 -0.10 -34.71
CA HIS A 519 18.61 1.03 -35.44
C HIS A 519 19.44 1.34 -36.69
N LEU A 520 19.39 0.44 -37.68
CA LEU A 520 20.25 0.54 -38.86
C LEU A 520 20.02 1.84 -39.66
N GLU A 521 18.77 2.30 -39.77
CA GLU A 521 18.43 3.57 -40.43
C GLU A 521 18.99 4.80 -39.68
N ASP A 522 18.97 4.81 -38.35
CA ASP A 522 19.56 5.89 -37.54
C ASP A 522 21.10 5.89 -37.64
N VAL A 523 21.73 4.71 -37.77
CA VAL A 523 23.16 4.56 -38.01
C VAL A 523 23.52 5.17 -39.37
N ASP A 524 22.83 4.81 -40.45
CA ASP A 524 23.10 5.36 -41.79
C ASP A 524 22.96 6.90 -41.82
N LEU A 525 21.92 7.44 -41.15
CA LEU A 525 21.74 8.89 -40.99
C LEU A 525 22.82 9.55 -40.11
N LEU A 526 23.35 8.86 -39.11
CA LEU A 526 24.46 9.33 -38.29
C LEU A 526 25.77 9.35 -39.09
N CYS A 527 25.98 8.36 -39.95
CA CYS A 527 27.13 8.26 -40.85
C CYS A 527 27.21 9.46 -41.82
N ASP A 528 26.09 9.86 -42.42
CA ASP A 528 26.02 11.07 -43.26
C ASP A 528 26.31 12.36 -42.47
N VAL A 529 25.90 12.43 -41.19
CA VAL A 529 26.22 13.56 -40.29
C VAL A 529 27.72 13.61 -39.95
N ILE A 530 28.35 12.46 -39.66
CA ILE A 530 29.80 12.37 -39.41
C ILE A 530 30.60 12.83 -40.64
N LEU A 531 30.19 12.39 -41.83
CA LEU A 531 30.76 12.80 -43.12
C LEU A 531 30.67 14.32 -43.33
N HIS A 532 29.51 14.91 -43.05
CA HIS A 532 29.29 16.34 -43.18
C HIS A 532 30.10 17.16 -42.17
N GLU A 533 30.18 16.72 -40.91
CA GLU A 533 31.01 17.37 -39.87
C GLU A 533 32.50 17.28 -40.23
N CYS A 534 32.99 16.14 -40.71
CA CYS A 534 34.37 15.98 -41.18
C CYS A 534 34.71 16.94 -42.33
N SER A 535 33.78 17.09 -43.28
CA SER A 535 33.92 18.02 -44.41
C SER A 535 33.92 19.49 -43.96
N THR A 536 33.09 19.83 -42.98
CA THR A 536 32.92 21.21 -42.48
C THR A 536 34.07 21.63 -41.56
N THR A 537 34.58 20.71 -40.75
CA THR A 537 35.70 20.96 -39.82
C THR A 537 37.08 20.74 -40.45
N ASN A 538 37.13 20.15 -41.65
CA ASN A 538 38.34 19.66 -42.32
C ASN A 538 39.21 18.76 -41.41
N SER A 539 38.55 17.97 -40.56
CA SER A 539 39.17 17.11 -39.55
C SER A 539 38.52 15.75 -39.54
N LEU A 540 39.34 14.69 -39.50
CA LEU A 540 38.87 13.30 -39.46
C LEU A 540 38.85 12.69 -38.05
N THR A 541 39.07 13.48 -37.00
CA THR A 541 38.91 13.02 -35.62
C THR A 541 37.55 12.34 -35.37
N PRO A 542 36.40 12.89 -35.82
CA PRO A 542 35.08 12.25 -35.64
C PRO A 542 34.99 10.85 -36.26
N LEU A 543 35.55 10.69 -37.47
CA LEU A 543 35.60 9.42 -38.18
C LEU A 543 36.57 8.44 -37.51
N HIS A 544 37.72 8.92 -37.04
CA HIS A 544 38.73 8.08 -36.39
C HIS A 544 38.23 7.52 -35.05
N GLU A 545 37.58 8.36 -34.23
CA GLU A 545 36.98 7.95 -32.96
C GLU A 545 35.87 6.92 -33.16
N ALA A 546 34.98 7.14 -34.14
CA ALA A 546 33.94 6.18 -34.50
C ALA A 546 34.51 4.82 -34.94
N VAL A 547 35.53 4.82 -35.80
CA VAL A 547 36.19 3.59 -36.28
C VAL A 547 36.93 2.87 -35.16
N GLN A 548 37.71 3.59 -34.35
CA GLN A 548 38.45 3.02 -33.22
C GLN A 548 37.52 2.42 -32.16
N PHE A 549 36.36 3.05 -31.92
CA PHE A 549 35.36 2.50 -31.02
C PHE A 549 34.76 1.19 -31.56
N MET A 550 34.49 1.12 -32.87
CA MET A 550 33.98 -0.09 -33.53
C MET A 550 35.01 -1.23 -33.58
N GLU A 551 36.31 -0.92 -33.74
CA GLU A 551 37.41 -1.90 -33.62
C GLU A 551 37.44 -2.56 -32.22
N ALA A 552 37.02 -1.85 -31.17
CA ALA A 552 37.05 -2.33 -29.79
C ALA A 552 35.83 -3.19 -29.39
N HIS A 553 34.75 -3.21 -30.20
CA HIS A 553 33.47 -3.87 -29.89
C HIS A 553 33.03 -4.82 -31.01
N PRO A 554 33.73 -5.95 -31.22
CA PRO A 554 33.51 -6.88 -32.33
C PRO A 554 32.14 -7.61 -32.30
N GLU A 555 31.42 -7.55 -31.18
CA GLU A 555 30.07 -8.10 -31.04
C GLU A 555 29.01 -7.43 -31.94
N PHE A 556 29.27 -6.24 -32.50
CA PHE A 556 28.36 -5.51 -33.39
C PHE A 556 28.64 -5.72 -34.90
N HIS A 557 29.49 -6.68 -35.26
CA HIS A 557 29.90 -6.95 -36.64
C HIS A 557 28.79 -7.55 -37.52
N LEU A 558 28.44 -6.92 -38.66
CA LEU A 558 29.29 -6.97 -39.87
C LEU A 558 28.70 -6.16 -41.05
N TYR A 559 27.38 -6.20 -41.26
CA TYR A 559 26.75 -5.73 -42.52
C TYR A 559 26.63 -4.20 -42.66
N SER A 560 26.21 -3.48 -41.62
CA SER A 560 26.09 -2.01 -41.64
C SER A 560 27.46 -1.33 -41.72
N LEU A 561 28.48 -1.89 -41.07
CA LEU A 561 29.86 -1.41 -41.18
C LEU A 561 30.41 -1.51 -42.62
N MET A 562 30.03 -2.55 -43.37
CA MET A 562 30.41 -2.70 -44.78
C MET A 562 29.75 -1.65 -45.68
N ALA A 563 28.45 -1.36 -45.48
CA ALA A 563 27.76 -0.29 -46.19
C ALA A 563 28.38 1.08 -45.87
N TYR A 564 28.61 1.38 -44.58
CA TYR A 564 29.24 2.62 -44.13
C TYR A 564 30.62 2.84 -44.75
N LEU A 565 31.52 1.84 -44.69
CA LEU A 565 32.85 1.93 -45.29
C LEU A 565 32.81 2.11 -46.82
N GLN A 566 31.86 1.46 -47.51
CA GLN A 566 31.68 1.62 -48.95
C GLN A 566 31.03 2.96 -49.34
N GLN A 567 30.23 3.56 -48.45
CA GLN A 567 29.58 4.85 -48.67
C GLN A 567 30.54 6.01 -48.37
N LEU A 568 31.37 5.88 -47.33
CA LEU A 568 32.56 6.71 -47.08
C LEU A 568 33.51 6.75 -48.29
N ASP A 569 33.85 5.60 -48.85
CA ASP A 569 34.76 5.50 -50.02
C ASP A 569 34.16 6.09 -51.31
N ARG A 570 32.85 6.36 -51.33
CA ARG A 570 32.13 6.99 -52.47
C ARG A 570 31.80 8.46 -52.26
N SER A 571 31.60 8.90 -51.01
CA SER A 571 31.25 10.28 -50.67
C SER A 571 32.48 11.17 -50.44
N PHE A 572 33.62 10.60 -50.05
CA PHE A 572 34.89 11.31 -50.06
C PHE A 572 35.38 11.50 -51.50
N ASP A 573 35.44 12.75 -51.93
CA ASP A 573 36.03 13.10 -53.22
C ASP A 573 37.55 12.81 -53.20
N ARG A 574 37.93 11.68 -53.80
CA ARG A 574 39.24 11.01 -53.69
C ARG A 574 40.44 11.83 -54.19
N GLN A 575 40.24 13.06 -54.66
CA GLN A 575 41.33 13.91 -55.14
C GLN A 575 41.76 14.94 -54.09
N GLN A 576 40.85 15.82 -53.63
CA GLN A 576 41.24 16.94 -52.75
C GLN A 576 41.71 16.50 -51.35
N PHE A 577 41.12 15.44 -50.77
CA PHE A 577 41.47 14.99 -49.42
C PHE A 577 42.85 14.30 -49.35
N TYR A 578 43.26 13.60 -50.42
CA TYR A 578 44.49 12.80 -50.44
C TYR A 578 45.71 13.55 -50.96
N GLU A 579 45.55 14.78 -51.46
CA GLU A 579 46.66 15.67 -51.84
C GLU A 579 47.35 16.31 -50.61
N ALA A 580 46.65 16.39 -49.46
CA ALA A 580 47.23 16.88 -48.22
C ALA A 580 48.16 15.84 -47.57
N GLY A 581 49.47 16.13 -47.57
CA GLY A 581 50.52 15.22 -47.08
C GLY A 581 50.39 14.77 -45.61
N SER A 582 49.60 15.48 -44.79
CA SER A 582 49.24 15.09 -43.42
C SER A 582 48.41 13.81 -43.34
N ASN A 583 47.65 13.49 -44.39
CA ASN A 583 46.61 12.47 -44.36
C ASN A 583 47.11 11.07 -44.79
N LYS A 584 48.41 10.96 -45.08
CA LYS A 584 49.01 9.77 -45.72
C LYS A 584 48.99 8.51 -44.82
N GLN A 585 49.26 8.65 -43.52
CA GLN A 585 49.12 7.54 -42.57
C GLN A 585 47.66 7.12 -42.39
N LEU A 586 46.71 8.06 -42.48
CA LEU A 586 45.30 7.77 -42.33
C LEU A 586 44.74 7.06 -43.57
N LYS A 587 45.21 7.44 -44.77
CA LYS A 587 44.99 6.71 -46.02
C LYS A 587 45.37 5.23 -45.86
N GLU A 588 46.61 4.95 -45.50
CA GLU A 588 47.12 3.58 -45.34
C GLU A 588 46.32 2.80 -44.29
N ARG A 589 45.86 3.46 -43.21
CA ARG A 589 45.06 2.82 -42.16
C ARG A 589 43.62 2.53 -42.58
N ILE A 590 42.96 3.44 -43.29
CA ILE A 590 41.60 3.22 -43.86
C ILE A 590 41.64 2.16 -44.97
N GLU A 591 42.60 2.22 -45.88
CA GLU A 591 42.79 1.22 -46.94
C GLU A 591 43.09 -0.17 -46.34
N SER A 592 43.90 -0.24 -45.28
CA SER A 592 44.18 -1.48 -44.52
C SER A 592 42.92 -2.03 -43.83
N LEU A 593 42.12 -1.17 -43.19
CA LEU A 593 40.86 -1.57 -42.54
C LEU A 593 39.83 -2.09 -43.55
N ILE A 594 39.63 -1.38 -44.66
CA ILE A 594 38.76 -1.84 -45.75
C ILE A 594 39.26 -3.19 -46.28
N SER A 595 40.57 -3.33 -46.54
CA SER A 595 41.15 -4.58 -47.05
C SER A 595 41.01 -5.76 -46.08
N ARG A 596 41.21 -5.53 -44.78
CA ARG A 596 41.12 -6.54 -43.73
C ARG A 596 39.68 -6.98 -43.48
N ASN A 597 38.76 -6.02 -43.39
CA ASN A 597 37.35 -6.30 -43.15
C ASN A 597 36.68 -6.92 -44.38
N LEU A 598 37.11 -6.59 -45.60
CA LEU A 598 36.69 -7.28 -46.83
C LEU A 598 37.14 -8.76 -46.83
N ALA A 599 38.38 -9.04 -46.39
CA ALA A 599 38.88 -10.40 -46.27
C ALA A 599 38.13 -11.22 -45.21
N GLU A 600 37.80 -10.62 -44.06
CA GLU A 600 37.01 -11.25 -43.00
C GLU A 600 35.54 -11.49 -43.44
N ALA A 601 34.93 -10.55 -44.18
CA ALA A 601 33.62 -10.74 -44.77
C ALA A 601 33.59 -11.88 -45.82
N MET A 602 34.59 -11.95 -46.70
CA MET A 602 34.73 -13.06 -47.66
C MET A 602 34.94 -14.42 -46.97
N LEU A 603 35.63 -14.45 -45.81
CA LEU A 603 35.77 -15.65 -45.00
C LEU A 603 34.45 -16.07 -44.32
N GLN A 604 33.61 -15.11 -43.91
CA GLN A 604 32.29 -15.39 -43.34
C GLN A 604 31.28 -15.85 -44.40
N GLU A 605 31.27 -15.28 -45.61
CA GLU A 605 30.49 -15.82 -46.73
C GLU A 605 30.95 -17.23 -47.13
N ALA A 606 32.26 -17.48 -47.19
CA ALA A 606 32.80 -18.80 -47.51
C ALA A 606 32.43 -19.87 -46.47
N THR A 607 32.35 -19.51 -45.18
CA THR A 607 31.95 -20.44 -44.11
C THR A 607 30.44 -20.65 -44.02
N MET A 608 29.63 -19.66 -44.40
CA MET A 608 28.17 -19.80 -44.56
C MET A 608 27.81 -20.63 -45.80
N GLY A 609 28.51 -20.43 -46.92
CA GLY A 609 28.31 -21.21 -48.16
C GLY A 609 28.79 -22.66 -48.07
N GLY A 610 29.74 -22.96 -47.18
CA GLY A 610 30.36 -24.30 -47.03
C GLY A 610 29.54 -25.38 -46.33
N ARG A 611 28.30 -25.11 -45.88
CA ARG A 611 27.44 -26.07 -45.16
C ARG A 611 26.29 -26.67 -45.99
N GLY A 612 26.44 -26.72 -47.32
CA GLY A 612 25.51 -27.38 -48.24
C GLY A 612 26.13 -28.59 -48.95
N ALA A 613 25.54 -29.79 -48.74
CA ALA A 613 25.98 -31.12 -49.20
C ALA A 613 27.16 -31.73 -48.38
N THR A 614 27.07 -32.92 -47.77
CA THR A 614 26.06 -34.02 -47.75
C THR A 614 25.84 -34.49 -46.29
N SER A 615 25.02 -35.49 -45.90
CA SER A 615 24.32 -36.58 -46.62
C SER A 615 23.02 -37.00 -45.89
N THR A 616 22.51 -38.21 -46.16
CA THR A 616 21.24 -38.77 -45.66
C THR A 616 21.42 -39.88 -44.62
N GLN A 617 20.61 -39.91 -43.54
CA GLN A 617 20.00 -41.17 -43.02
C GLN A 617 18.86 -40.98 -41.98
N THR A 618 17.72 -41.59 -42.31
CA THR A 618 16.58 -42.10 -41.53
C THR A 618 16.53 -42.05 -39.97
N ALA A 619 15.49 -41.37 -39.45
CA ALA A 619 14.40 -41.77 -38.49
C ALA A 619 14.58 -43.00 -37.52
N PRO A 620 13.88 -43.08 -36.34
CA PRO A 620 12.53 -42.52 -36.10
C PRO A 620 12.15 -41.96 -34.70
N CYS A 621 11.01 -41.27 -34.74
CA CYS A 621 10.06 -40.81 -33.71
C CYS A 621 9.99 -41.55 -32.35
N ARG A 622 9.89 -40.76 -31.26
CA ARG A 622 9.00 -41.05 -30.11
C ARG A 622 8.23 -39.78 -29.70
N GLN A 623 6.92 -39.93 -29.49
CA GLN A 623 6.05 -38.91 -28.92
C GLN A 623 6.20 -38.89 -27.39
N ALA A 624 6.18 -37.69 -26.80
CA ALA A 624 5.81 -37.48 -25.40
C ALA A 624 5.05 -36.15 -25.32
N ALA A 625 3.79 -36.20 -24.88
CA ALA A 625 3.05 -35.02 -24.47
C ALA A 625 3.33 -34.74 -22.99
N LEU A 626 3.26 -33.47 -22.57
CA LEU A 626 2.77 -32.99 -21.25
C LEU A 626 2.75 -31.44 -21.26
N PRO A 627 1.87 -30.78 -20.49
CA PRO A 627 1.77 -29.32 -20.41
C PRO A 627 2.58 -28.75 -19.23
N ALA A 628 2.98 -27.48 -19.29
CA ALA A 628 3.40 -26.70 -18.13
C ALA A 628 3.23 -25.19 -18.36
N GLN A 629 2.81 -24.47 -17.31
CA GLN A 629 2.92 -23.01 -17.23
C GLN A 629 4.39 -22.64 -17.02
N GLU A 630 4.89 -21.61 -17.72
CA GLU A 630 6.22 -21.07 -17.45
C GLU A 630 6.18 -20.21 -16.18
N SER A 631 6.83 -20.71 -15.12
CA SER A 631 7.06 -19.97 -13.88
C SER A 631 8.18 -18.95 -14.06
N TYR A 632 7.87 -17.66 -13.84
CA TYR A 632 8.88 -16.61 -13.85
C TYR A 632 9.79 -16.71 -12.63
N LEU A 633 11.08 -16.97 -12.85
CA LEU A 633 12.11 -16.90 -11.81
C LEU A 633 12.30 -15.44 -11.38
N ILE A 634 12.02 -15.18 -10.10
CA ILE A 634 12.28 -13.90 -9.45
C ILE A 634 13.75 -13.89 -9.01
N SER A 635 14.51 -12.91 -9.49
CA SER A 635 15.87 -12.66 -9.02
C SER A 635 15.83 -11.82 -7.73
N ASP A 636 16.21 -12.42 -6.61
CA ASP A 636 16.34 -11.70 -5.34
C ASP A 636 17.44 -10.64 -5.42
N THR A 637 17.04 -9.37 -5.33
CA THR A 637 17.95 -8.25 -5.04
C THR A 637 17.28 -7.40 -3.97
N SER A 638 17.92 -7.29 -2.80
CA SER A 638 17.41 -6.54 -1.66
C SER A 638 17.21 -5.06 -1.98
N PHE A 639 16.11 -4.50 -1.51
CA PHE A 639 15.72 -3.11 -1.76
C PHE A 639 16.59 -2.14 -0.95
N THR A 640 17.28 -1.24 -1.65
CA THR A 640 17.79 0.02 -1.11
C THR A 640 17.26 1.17 -1.97
N PRO A 641 16.44 2.09 -1.41
CA PRO A 641 16.12 3.33 -2.09
C PRO A 641 17.35 4.23 -1.99
N MET A 642 17.97 4.56 -3.11
CA MET A 642 19.00 5.61 -3.14
C MET A 642 18.40 6.91 -3.67
N GLU A 643 18.80 7.99 -3.01
CA GLU A 643 18.72 9.35 -3.53
C GLU A 643 19.64 9.49 -4.77
N GLU A 644 19.47 10.59 -5.50
CA GLU A 644 19.77 10.78 -6.95
C GLU A 644 21.10 10.23 -7.51
#